data_AF-A0A950LNM2-F1
#
_entry.id   AF-A0A950LNM2-F1
#
_cell.length_a   1.000
_cell.length_b   1.000
_cell.length_c   1.000
_cell.angle_alpha   90.00
_cell.angle_beta   90.00
_cell.angle_gamma   90.00
#
_symmetry.space_group_name_H-M   'P 1'
#
loop_
_entity.id
_entity.type
_entity.pdbx_description
1 polymer ?
#
loop_
_entity_poly.entity_id
_entity_poly.type
_entity_poly.pdbx_seq_one_letter_code
_entity_poly.pdbx_strand_id
1 'polypeptide(L)'
;HVFTHRLLHARGEAETMLMGAATVAPLIRRLCPGVEIESRDRFSQLVYAGPKKLTRLPRRSAVVAFSTDAVYAIAELIRRQRGGAAVVMGSLSPRTRNAQVALFQSGEVDFLVATDAIGMGLNMDVDHVAFAGLRKFDGRRTRWLHPQEIGQIAGRAGRYRKDGTFGVTGDAPDLDADVVAAIEGHVFQPVAAAEWRNAKLDFGSLHGLMRSLAAPPPIAGLTLSEEAQDETTLRQLAGDDTVVRRTRDRANLIRLWEICQTPDFRKTTQEEHTRLIGMMFEHLTQRDRRLPEDWMQGQFNTLDRTDGDIDALSARLARVRTLAYVANRPDWLADPQGWQERARGLEDRLSDTLHQCLMQRFIDRRTSALLRSLNQGGATILGGIGADGAVTVEGHVVGRLAGVNFEPERGDTALENRALRGAVERAVAPEVARRLGELAAEADDAFTLEGAVVLWRGHRAGEIVGGGPFSPRVRLFGEFGADTPRERAVRRLEAFVAAEATRRLSVLKRLKAAISEGQLKGLARGLAYQLVEQFGVLDRRRADAQLRALSRNERRTLKSLGVRFGAFTLYLPALLAPPANLLGAVFAELARPNWRPALAALTALPHPLPPPEALSLRGLRAVAGFAAPVAALERLDALARAAEPQAAGAVRLTPQLLAELGWKPGQAEQILRALGFQRAGRTDPAEASLWRRRAAAATDASGQQGSPFAALAPLVKTPAQQRRRRRKRPAARAAASGSAA
;
A
#
# COMPACT_ATOMS: atom_id res chain seq x y z
N HIS A 1 45.19 27.17 18.15
CA HIS A 1 45.89 28.47 18.38
C HIS A 1 45.14 29.75 17.92
N VAL A 2 44.40 29.78 16.80
CA VAL A 2 43.72 31.02 16.32
C VAL A 2 42.74 31.63 17.34
N PHE A 3 41.92 30.80 17.99
CA PHE A 3 41.02 31.26 19.05
C PHE A 3 41.77 31.86 20.25
N THR A 4 42.89 31.26 20.64
CA THR A 4 43.77 31.77 21.70
C THR A 4 44.35 33.13 21.34
N HIS A 5 44.78 33.32 20.09
CA HIS A 5 45.23 34.63 19.61
C HIS A 5 44.12 35.69 19.73
N ARG A 6 42.89 35.36 19.28
CA ARG A 6 41.74 36.26 19.40
C ARG A 6 41.40 36.55 20.87
N LEU A 7 41.41 35.54 21.75
CA LEU A 7 41.21 35.71 23.19
C LEU A 7 42.21 36.73 23.78
N LEU A 8 43.49 36.59 23.46
CA LEU A 8 44.55 37.42 24.04
C LEU A 8 44.60 38.83 23.43
N HIS A 9 44.22 39.01 22.18
CA HIS A 9 44.50 40.25 21.43
C HIS A 9 43.28 40.94 20.81
N ALA A 10 42.16 40.25 20.60
CA ALA A 10 40.95 40.91 20.12
C ALA A 10 40.26 41.62 21.29
N ARG A 11 39.96 42.91 21.11
CA ARG A 11 39.22 43.73 22.06
C ARG A 11 38.07 44.39 21.31
N GLY A 12 36.86 44.25 21.85
CA GLY A 12 35.71 45.05 21.43
C GLY A 12 35.84 46.50 21.88
N GLU A 13 35.00 47.37 21.32
CA GLU A 13 35.01 48.81 21.64
C GLU A 13 34.53 49.10 23.08
N ALA A 14 33.61 48.29 23.60
CA ALA A 14 33.10 48.38 24.96
C ALA A 14 33.33 47.08 25.75
N GLU A 15 32.86 45.95 25.22
CA GLU A 15 32.98 44.63 25.86
C GLU A 15 33.46 43.58 24.85
N THR A 16 34.17 42.56 25.34
CA THR A 16 34.54 41.38 24.56
C THR A 16 33.85 40.15 25.13
N MET A 17 32.73 39.75 24.54
CA MET A 17 31.98 38.58 24.98
C MET A 17 32.55 37.28 24.40
N LEU A 18 32.72 36.28 25.25
CA LEU A 18 33.19 34.95 24.89
C LEU A 18 32.14 33.91 25.28
N MET A 19 31.72 33.11 24.32
CA MET A 19 30.76 32.02 24.55
C MET A 19 31.45 30.68 24.36
N GLY A 20 31.29 29.76 25.31
CA GLY A 20 31.91 28.45 25.27
C GLY A 20 31.49 27.56 26.43
N ALA A 21 32.08 26.37 26.50
CA ALA A 21 31.82 25.43 27.59
C ALA A 21 32.45 25.89 28.91
N ALA A 22 31.78 25.63 30.03
CA ALA A 22 32.27 25.98 31.38
C ALA A 22 33.64 25.35 31.72
N THR A 23 34.03 24.26 31.03
CA THR A 23 35.33 23.60 31.19
C THR A 23 36.53 24.51 30.92
N VAL A 24 36.37 25.58 30.12
CA VAL A 24 37.47 26.52 29.84
C VAL A 24 37.56 27.64 30.88
N ALA A 25 36.55 27.82 31.74
CA ALA A 25 36.48 28.91 32.71
C ALA A 25 37.73 29.00 33.62
N PRO A 26 38.28 27.90 34.19
CA PRO A 26 39.50 27.98 35.00
C PRO A 26 40.71 28.49 34.22
N LEU A 27 40.81 28.14 32.94
CA LEU A 27 41.88 28.63 32.07
C LEU A 27 41.69 30.10 31.73
N ILE A 28 40.47 30.53 31.38
CA ILE A 28 40.18 31.93 31.07
C ILE A 28 40.46 32.85 32.26
N ARG A 29 40.10 32.46 33.51
CA ARG A 29 40.43 33.24 34.71
C ARG A 29 41.93 33.46 34.89
N ARG A 30 42.76 32.49 34.49
CA ARG A 30 44.23 32.61 34.55
C ARG A 30 44.79 33.47 33.43
N LEU A 31 44.27 33.33 32.20
CA LEU A 31 44.77 34.06 31.03
C LEU A 31 44.29 35.51 30.99
N CYS A 32 43.09 35.79 31.52
CA CYS A 32 42.45 37.10 31.52
C CYS A 32 41.97 37.44 32.94
N PRO A 33 42.85 38.00 33.81
CA PRO A 33 42.46 38.43 35.15
C PRO A 33 41.33 39.48 35.08
N GLY A 34 40.34 39.37 35.96
CA GLY A 34 39.19 40.30 36.01
C GLY A 34 38.04 39.97 35.04
N VAL A 35 38.09 38.84 34.34
CA VAL A 35 36.99 38.37 33.49
C VAL A 35 35.74 37.98 34.30
N GLU A 36 34.59 38.47 33.88
CA GLU A 36 33.29 38.05 34.40
C GLU A 36 32.84 36.74 33.73
N ILE A 37 32.32 35.79 34.51
CA ILE A 37 31.85 34.49 34.00
C ILE A 37 30.40 34.30 34.38
N GLU A 38 29.52 34.46 33.40
CA GLU A 38 28.11 34.13 33.50
C GLU A 38 27.87 32.67 33.03
N SER A 39 27.20 31.87 33.85
CA SER A 39 26.87 30.47 33.52
C SER A 39 25.40 30.33 33.18
N ARG A 40 25.09 29.50 32.16
CA ARG A 40 23.73 29.21 31.71
C ARG A 40 23.53 27.70 31.67
N ASP A 41 22.62 27.20 32.51
CA ASP A 41 22.29 25.79 32.56
C ASP A 41 21.40 25.36 31.39
N ARG A 42 21.47 24.07 31.06
CA ARG A 42 20.61 23.48 30.05
C ARG A 42 19.17 23.40 30.56
N PHE A 43 18.22 23.88 29.76
CA PHE A 43 16.79 23.88 30.12
C PHE A 43 16.09 22.51 30.00
N SER A 44 16.62 21.59 29.19
CA SER A 44 16.06 20.25 28.98
C SER A 44 16.96 19.14 29.50
N GLN A 45 16.37 18.01 29.85
CA GLN A 45 17.12 16.83 30.24
C GLN A 45 17.65 16.09 29.02
N LEU A 46 18.83 15.49 29.19
CA LEU A 46 19.45 14.60 28.20
C LEU A 46 19.64 13.25 28.89
N VAL A 47 18.96 12.21 28.40
CA VAL A 47 18.90 10.90 29.07
C VAL A 47 19.45 9.79 28.18
N TYR A 48 20.21 8.87 28.76
CA TYR A 48 20.73 7.70 28.08
C TYR A 48 19.63 6.64 27.85
N ALA A 49 19.41 6.30 26.59
CA ALA A 49 18.36 5.37 26.17
C ALA A 49 18.87 3.94 25.89
N GLY A 50 20.15 3.67 26.16
CA GLY A 50 20.78 2.38 25.93
C GLY A 50 21.06 2.06 24.45
N PRO A 51 21.63 0.87 24.18
CA PRO A 51 21.87 0.39 22.82
C PRO A 51 20.55 0.05 22.12
N LYS A 52 20.36 0.56 20.90
CA LYS A 52 19.20 0.27 20.06
C LYS A 52 19.64 -0.11 18.65
N LYS A 53 18.99 -1.13 18.07
CA LYS A 53 19.16 -1.44 16.64
C LYS A 53 18.67 -0.26 15.80
N LEU A 54 19.26 -0.06 14.62
CA LEU A 54 18.87 1.00 13.68
C LEU A 54 17.36 0.97 13.34
N THR A 55 16.79 -0.23 13.20
CA THR A 55 15.35 -0.47 12.98
C THR A 55 14.45 -0.08 14.15
N ARG A 56 15.00 0.17 15.34
CA ARG A 56 14.26 0.53 16.55
C ARG A 56 14.53 1.95 17.02
N LEU A 57 15.35 2.71 16.29
CA LEU A 57 15.53 4.13 16.59
C LEU A 57 14.20 4.88 16.46
N PRO A 58 13.93 5.82 17.38
CA PRO A 58 12.75 6.66 17.29
C PRO A 58 12.83 7.57 16.05
N ARG A 59 11.71 8.17 15.67
CA ARG A 59 11.69 9.21 14.62
C ARG A 59 12.46 10.43 15.11
N ARG A 60 12.85 11.31 14.18
CA ARG A 60 13.67 12.50 14.48
C ARG A 60 15.02 12.14 15.12
N SER A 61 15.61 11.02 14.69
CA SER A 61 16.93 10.56 15.15
C SER A 61 18.05 11.05 14.24
N ALA A 62 19.15 11.50 14.84
CA ALA A 62 20.43 11.71 14.17
C ALA A 62 21.36 10.53 14.47
N VAL A 63 21.86 9.84 13.45
CA VAL A 63 22.82 8.75 13.56
C VAL A 63 24.21 9.27 13.21
N VAL A 64 25.16 9.13 14.13
CA VAL A 64 26.48 9.72 14.01
C VAL A 64 27.53 8.65 13.76
N ALA A 65 28.26 8.78 12.65
CA ALA A 65 29.35 7.91 12.26
C ALA A 65 30.62 8.74 11.94
N PHE A 66 31.80 8.14 12.04
CA PHE A 66 33.07 8.86 11.95
C PHE A 66 33.86 8.59 10.66
N SER A 67 33.22 7.96 9.68
CA SER A 67 33.75 7.78 8.32
C SER A 67 32.65 8.01 7.28
N THR A 68 33.04 8.51 6.10
CA THR A 68 32.13 8.73 4.96
C THR A 68 31.44 7.42 4.53
N ASP A 69 32.19 6.33 4.49
CA ASP A 69 31.65 5.01 4.11
C ASP A 69 30.56 4.53 5.07
N ALA A 70 30.77 4.71 6.38
CA ALA A 70 29.77 4.35 7.38
C ALA A 70 28.52 5.23 7.26
N VAL A 71 28.69 6.53 6.99
CA VAL A 71 27.57 7.45 6.76
C VAL A 71 26.73 6.98 5.57
N TYR A 72 27.35 6.66 4.43
CA TYR A 72 26.62 6.19 3.25
C TYR A 72 25.96 4.82 3.46
N ALA A 73 26.65 3.88 4.12
CA ALA A 73 26.10 2.56 4.40
C ALA A 73 24.86 2.64 5.31
N ILE A 74 24.92 3.45 6.36
CA ILE A 74 23.80 3.66 7.28
C ILE A 74 22.66 4.38 6.57
N ALA A 75 22.94 5.43 5.79
CA ALA A 75 21.91 6.17 5.06
C ALA A 75 21.16 5.28 4.05
N GLU A 76 21.87 4.41 3.33
CA GLU A 76 21.27 3.43 2.42
C GLU A 76 20.42 2.40 3.18
N LEU A 77 20.88 1.93 4.33
CA LEU A 77 20.11 1.02 5.18
C LEU A 77 18.82 1.67 5.71
N ILE A 78 18.88 2.94 6.13
CA ILE A 78 17.71 3.71 6.56
C ILE A 78 16.77 3.93 5.38
N ARG A 79 17.27 4.29 4.19
CA ARG A 79 16.44 4.44 2.99
C ARG A 79 15.59 3.19 2.73
N ARG A 80 16.21 2.01 2.75
CA ARG A 80 15.52 0.72 2.52
C ARG A 80 14.47 0.39 3.58
N GLN A 81 14.71 0.78 4.83
CA GLN A 81 13.89 0.36 5.97
C GLN A 81 12.88 1.42 6.45
N ARG A 82 13.13 2.70 6.14
CA ARG A 82 12.43 3.87 6.71
C ARG A 82 12.10 4.94 5.66
N GLY A 83 12.35 4.71 4.37
CA GLY A 83 11.99 5.61 3.28
C GLY A 83 13.07 6.63 2.90
N GLY A 84 13.92 7.06 3.82
CA GLY A 84 15.02 7.97 3.48
C GLY A 84 15.78 8.53 4.68
N ALA A 85 16.95 9.09 4.40
CA ALA A 85 17.73 9.86 5.37
C ALA A 85 18.40 11.06 4.72
N ALA A 86 18.48 12.17 5.45
CA ALA A 86 19.36 13.28 5.10
C ALA A 86 20.81 12.93 5.47
N VAL A 87 21.78 13.46 4.73
CA VAL A 87 23.21 13.19 4.97
C VAL A 87 23.96 14.48 5.22
N VAL A 88 24.67 14.56 6.35
CA VAL A 88 25.46 15.74 6.74
C VAL A 88 26.89 15.34 7.09
N MET A 89 27.85 15.76 6.26
CA MET A 89 29.27 15.48 6.48
C MET A 89 30.09 16.78 6.53
N GLY A 90 31.24 16.73 7.20
CA GLY A 90 32.15 17.89 7.30
C GLY A 90 32.70 18.38 5.95
N SER A 91 32.80 17.50 4.95
CA SER A 91 33.25 17.83 3.59
C SER A 91 32.25 18.70 2.81
N LEU A 92 30.95 18.58 3.11
CA LEU A 92 29.88 19.27 2.41
C LEU A 92 29.98 20.79 2.59
N SER A 93 29.64 21.53 1.52
CA SER A 93 29.54 22.99 1.57
C SER A 93 28.44 23.45 2.54
N PRO A 94 28.55 24.67 3.11
CA PRO A 94 27.51 25.22 3.95
C PRO A 94 26.13 25.17 3.28
N ARG A 95 26.07 25.45 1.97
CA ARG A 95 24.86 25.40 1.16
C ARG A 95 24.25 24.00 1.12
N THR A 96 25.00 22.98 0.70
CA THR A 96 24.50 21.59 0.66
C THR A 96 24.09 21.10 2.06
N ARG A 97 24.87 21.46 3.09
CA ARG A 97 24.60 21.08 4.48
C ARG A 97 23.27 21.66 4.98
N ASN A 98 23.03 22.95 4.74
CA ASN A 98 21.78 23.61 5.11
C ASN A 98 20.58 23.03 4.35
N ALA A 99 20.74 22.73 3.05
CA ALA A 99 19.70 22.09 2.26
C ALA A 99 19.34 20.69 2.78
N GLN A 100 20.34 19.87 3.17
CA GLN A 100 20.11 18.55 3.78
C GLN A 100 19.43 18.66 5.16
N VAL A 101 19.81 19.65 5.97
CA VAL A 101 19.13 19.91 7.25
C VAL A 101 17.69 20.38 7.04
N ALA A 102 17.43 21.18 6.00
CA ALA A 102 16.08 21.63 5.67
C ALA A 102 15.15 20.45 5.35
N LEU A 103 15.62 19.44 4.62
CA LEU A 103 14.86 18.20 4.35
C LEU A 103 14.49 17.46 5.65
N PHE A 104 15.41 17.42 6.61
CA PHE A 104 15.13 16.83 7.91
C PHE A 104 14.15 17.71 8.69
N GLN A 105 14.31 19.04 8.73
CA GLN A 105 13.42 19.94 9.47
C GLN A 105 11.99 19.98 8.90
N SER A 106 11.84 19.99 7.57
CA SER A 106 10.52 19.94 6.92
C SER A 106 9.77 18.62 7.15
N GLY A 107 10.49 17.61 7.65
CA GLY A 107 9.95 16.27 7.86
C GLY A 107 9.87 15.44 6.59
N GLU A 108 10.48 15.87 5.48
CA GLU A 108 10.67 15.04 4.28
C GLU A 108 11.39 13.73 4.60
N VAL A 109 12.31 13.78 5.58
CA VAL A 109 12.95 12.61 6.16
C VAL A 109 12.97 12.69 7.69
N ASP A 110 12.70 11.57 8.35
CA ASP A 110 12.70 11.46 9.82
C ASP A 110 14.07 11.18 10.43
N PHE A 111 15.06 10.89 9.59
CA PHE A 111 16.39 10.47 10.01
C PHE A 111 17.46 11.33 9.34
N LEU A 112 18.49 11.64 10.12
CA LEU A 112 19.70 12.32 9.66
C LEU A 112 20.87 11.40 9.94
N VAL A 113 21.74 11.16 8.96
CA VAL A 113 23.01 10.47 9.16
C VAL A 113 24.14 11.45 8.98
N ALA A 114 25.07 11.49 9.94
CA ALA A 114 26.06 12.54 9.97
C ALA A 114 27.41 12.16 10.54
N THR A 115 28.42 12.99 10.25
CA THR A 115 29.69 13.02 10.97
C THR A 115 29.62 13.94 12.19
N ASP A 116 30.70 13.99 12.98
CA ASP A 116 30.89 14.92 14.11
C ASP A 116 30.64 16.40 13.77
N ALA A 117 30.70 16.77 12.48
CA ALA A 117 30.28 18.05 11.95
C ALA A 117 28.89 18.55 12.42
N ILE A 118 27.95 17.69 12.85
CA ILE A 118 26.69 18.16 13.44
C ILE A 118 26.84 18.79 14.82
N GLY A 119 27.95 18.51 15.52
CA GLY A 119 28.26 19.05 16.83
C GLY A 119 28.38 20.58 16.82
N MET A 120 28.54 21.22 15.66
CA MET A 120 28.68 22.69 15.52
C MET A 120 28.04 23.23 14.22
N GLY A 121 27.46 24.43 14.28
CA GLY A 121 27.15 25.21 13.07
C GLY A 121 25.89 24.84 12.28
N LEU A 122 24.95 24.07 12.85
CA LEU A 122 23.65 23.79 12.24
C LEU A 122 22.51 23.93 13.23
N ASN A 123 21.44 24.57 12.80
CA ASN A 123 20.22 24.69 13.58
C ASN A 123 19.27 23.54 13.22
N MET A 124 19.18 22.52 14.08
CA MET A 124 18.29 21.37 13.85
C MET A 124 17.65 20.83 15.13
N ASP A 125 16.35 20.54 15.08
CA ASP A 125 15.58 19.89 16.13
C ASP A 125 15.71 18.36 16.03
N VAL A 126 16.53 17.77 16.88
CA VAL A 126 16.75 16.32 16.97
C VAL A 126 16.20 15.82 18.30
N ASP A 127 15.47 14.71 18.31
CA ASP A 127 14.89 14.14 19.54
C ASP A 127 15.81 13.06 20.14
N HIS A 128 16.56 12.38 19.27
CA HIS A 128 17.46 11.30 19.65
C HIS A 128 18.77 11.34 18.87
N VAL A 129 19.90 11.17 19.56
CA VAL A 129 21.21 11.00 18.92
C VAL A 129 21.72 9.58 19.15
N ALA A 130 22.03 8.87 18.06
CA ALA A 130 22.55 7.51 18.12
C ALA A 130 23.97 7.44 17.56
N PHE A 131 24.94 6.99 18.35
CA PHE A 131 26.31 6.79 17.90
C PHE A 131 26.45 5.43 17.22
N ALA A 132 26.84 5.43 15.94
CA ALA A 132 27.16 4.22 15.17
C ALA A 132 28.65 3.83 15.26
N GLY A 133 29.45 4.63 15.94
CA GLY A 133 30.83 4.33 16.32
C GLY A 133 31.29 5.29 17.41
N LEU A 134 32.37 4.95 18.11
CA LEU A 134 32.94 5.76 19.20
C LEU A 134 34.44 6.05 19.00
N ARG A 135 34.94 5.76 17.80
CA ARG A 135 36.33 5.96 17.40
C ARG A 135 36.38 6.90 16.20
N LYS A 136 37.28 7.86 16.22
CA LYS A 136 37.49 8.82 15.12
C LYS A 136 38.95 8.91 14.72
N PHE A 137 39.19 9.24 13.46
CA PHE A 137 40.52 9.60 12.96
C PHE A 137 40.74 11.09 13.17
N ASP A 138 41.76 11.46 13.93
CA ASP A 138 42.10 12.86 14.24
C ASP A 138 43.09 13.51 13.26
N GLY A 139 43.37 12.83 12.15
CA GLY A 139 44.40 13.23 11.18
C GLY A 139 45.70 12.45 11.31
N ARG A 140 45.94 11.77 12.45
CA ARG A 140 47.13 10.95 12.67
C ARG A 140 46.79 9.51 13.04
N ARG A 141 45.85 9.31 13.96
CA ARG A 141 45.48 7.98 14.44
C ARG A 141 43.99 7.87 14.74
N THR A 142 43.51 6.63 14.76
CA THR A 142 42.14 6.32 15.17
C THR A 142 42.08 6.15 16.68
N ARG A 143 41.46 7.10 17.38
CA ARG A 143 41.30 7.11 18.84
C ARG A 143 39.84 7.11 19.28
N TRP A 144 39.60 6.77 20.53
CA TRP A 144 38.29 6.93 21.16
C TRP A 144 37.90 8.40 21.28
N LEU A 145 36.60 8.67 21.22
CA LEU A 145 36.03 9.98 21.51
C LEU A 145 36.21 10.31 22.99
N HIS A 146 36.54 11.57 23.28
CA HIS A 146 36.52 12.07 24.64
C HIS A 146 35.08 12.32 25.09
N PRO A 147 34.76 12.20 26.40
CA PRO A 147 33.42 12.44 26.92
C PRO A 147 32.81 13.79 26.49
N GLN A 148 33.63 14.84 26.41
CA GLN A 148 33.22 16.16 25.92
C GLN A 148 32.81 16.18 24.44
N GLU A 149 33.44 15.37 23.58
CA GLU A 149 33.08 15.25 22.16
C GLU A 149 31.75 14.51 22.02
N ILE A 150 31.55 13.46 22.81
CA ILE A 150 30.28 12.73 22.88
C ILE A 150 29.18 13.66 23.41
N GLY A 151 29.43 14.39 24.50
CA GLY A 151 28.50 15.34 25.09
C GLY A 151 28.11 16.47 24.13
N GLN A 152 29.05 16.99 23.34
CA GLN A 152 28.76 18.01 22.33
C GLN A 152 27.82 17.50 21.23
N ILE A 153 28.01 16.25 20.79
CA ILE A 153 27.19 15.62 19.75
C ILE A 153 25.83 15.20 20.33
N ALA A 154 25.82 14.51 21.47
CA ALA A 154 24.61 14.06 22.17
C ALA A 154 23.75 15.25 22.60
N GLY A 155 24.37 16.36 22.98
CA GLY A 155 23.70 17.60 23.36
C GLY A 155 22.88 18.25 22.23
N ARG A 156 23.00 17.76 20.99
CA ARG A 156 22.10 18.11 19.88
C ARG A 156 20.69 17.53 20.02
N ALA A 157 20.54 16.42 20.76
CA ALA A 157 19.23 15.88 21.09
C ALA A 157 18.54 16.75 22.14
N GLY A 158 17.26 17.04 21.94
CA GLY A 158 16.47 17.90 22.81
C GLY A 158 16.79 19.38 22.62
N ARG A 159 15.78 20.23 22.83
CA ARG A 159 15.90 21.69 22.70
C ARG A 159 14.94 22.42 23.62
N TYR A 160 15.41 23.50 24.21
CA TYR A 160 14.64 24.35 25.10
C TYR A 160 13.97 23.53 26.22
N ARG A 161 12.64 23.35 26.18
CA ARG A 161 11.87 22.55 27.16
C ARG A 161 11.59 21.10 26.73
N LYS A 162 12.07 20.68 25.55
CA LYS A 162 11.90 19.33 25.04
C LYS A 162 13.14 18.50 25.38
N ASP A 163 12.93 17.44 26.15
CA ASP A 163 13.98 16.50 26.53
C ASP A 163 14.53 15.76 25.31
N GLY A 164 15.81 15.41 25.41
CA GLY A 164 16.54 14.67 24.40
C GLY A 164 16.98 13.33 24.94
N THR A 165 17.21 12.37 24.05
CA THR A 165 17.83 11.10 24.41
C THR A 165 19.05 10.83 23.57
N PHE A 166 19.99 10.05 24.10
CA PHE A 166 21.14 9.58 23.33
C PHE A 166 21.40 8.10 23.59
N GLY A 167 22.07 7.44 22.65
CA GLY A 167 22.29 6.00 22.68
C GLY A 167 23.36 5.56 21.69
N VAL A 168 23.61 4.26 21.64
CA VAL A 168 24.46 3.64 20.61
C VAL A 168 23.62 2.77 19.67
N THR A 169 24.12 2.56 18.46
CA THR A 169 23.44 1.75 17.42
C THR A 169 24.44 0.98 16.57
N GLY A 170 23.93 0.02 15.81
CA GLY A 170 24.75 -0.84 14.94
C GLY A 170 25.73 -1.68 15.76
N ASP A 171 26.99 -1.67 15.35
CA ASP A 171 28.07 -2.43 15.97
C ASP A 171 28.89 -1.58 16.97
N ALA A 172 28.42 -0.39 17.33
CA ALA A 172 29.07 0.44 18.34
C ALA A 172 28.98 -0.25 19.72
N PRO A 173 30.08 -0.29 20.49
CA PRO A 173 30.04 -0.78 21.86
C PRO A 173 29.20 0.16 22.73
N ASP A 174 28.68 -0.38 23.82
CA ASP A 174 27.94 0.40 24.82
C ASP A 174 28.84 1.46 25.48
N LEU A 175 28.22 2.51 26.02
CA LEU A 175 28.95 3.56 26.74
C LEU A 175 29.21 3.14 28.18
N ASP A 176 30.41 3.43 28.68
CA ASP A 176 30.75 3.24 30.08
C ASP A 176 29.86 4.12 30.98
N ALA A 177 29.47 3.60 32.15
CA ALA A 177 28.57 4.29 33.07
C ALA A 177 29.09 5.67 33.51
N ASP A 178 30.40 5.81 33.69
CA ASP A 178 31.04 7.08 34.06
C ASP A 178 30.92 8.13 32.93
N VAL A 179 31.02 7.68 31.67
CA VAL A 179 30.86 8.54 30.50
C VAL A 179 29.40 8.98 30.37
N VAL A 180 28.46 8.06 30.60
CA VAL A 180 27.02 8.37 30.61
C VAL A 180 26.71 9.42 31.69
N ALA A 181 27.14 9.19 32.93
CA ALA A 181 26.93 10.13 34.04
C ALA A 181 27.55 11.51 33.77
N ALA A 182 28.75 11.56 33.16
CA ALA A 182 29.39 12.80 32.75
C ALA A 182 28.56 13.57 31.70
N ILE A 183 27.97 12.88 30.73
CA ILE A 183 27.14 13.49 29.68
C ILE A 183 25.81 13.99 30.25
N GLU A 184 25.09 13.17 31.02
CA GLU A 184 23.81 13.54 31.62
C GLU A 184 23.99 14.70 32.63
N GLY A 185 25.03 14.63 33.46
CA GLY A 185 25.38 15.67 34.43
C GLY A 185 26.06 16.90 33.84
N HIS A 186 26.44 16.89 32.55
CA HIS A 186 27.22 17.94 31.89
C HIS A 186 28.55 18.27 32.61
N VAL A 187 29.17 17.27 33.23
CA VAL A 187 30.42 17.41 34.00
C VAL A 187 31.56 16.83 33.19
N PHE A 188 32.48 17.70 32.76
CA PHE A 188 33.64 17.31 31.93
C PHE A 188 34.93 17.85 32.52
N GLN A 189 36.06 17.26 32.10
CA GLN A 189 37.38 17.69 32.57
C GLN A 189 37.67 19.14 32.13
N PRO A 190 38.18 19.99 33.04
CA PRO A 190 38.61 21.34 32.68
C PRO A 190 39.73 21.36 31.64
N VAL A 191 39.72 22.37 30.78
CA VAL A 191 40.78 22.59 29.80
C VAL A 191 42.05 23.04 30.53
N ALA A 192 43.08 22.18 30.53
CA ALA A 192 44.32 22.44 31.26
C ALA A 192 45.15 23.57 30.63
N ALA A 193 45.29 23.56 29.30
CA ALA A 193 46.06 24.53 28.53
C ALA A 193 45.41 24.80 27.16
N ALA A 194 45.61 26.01 26.64
CA ALA A 194 45.19 26.39 25.30
C ALA A 194 46.38 26.36 24.33
N GLU A 195 46.16 25.83 23.13
CA GLU A 195 47.14 25.91 22.06
C GLU A 195 47.46 27.37 21.71
N TRP A 196 48.73 27.69 21.62
CA TRP A 196 49.22 29.02 21.36
C TRP A 196 50.25 29.01 20.25
N ARG A 197 50.33 30.11 19.51
CA ARG A 197 51.37 30.37 18.51
C ARG A 197 51.79 31.81 18.67
N ASN A 198 53.09 32.08 18.51
CA ASN A 198 53.60 33.44 18.55
C ASN A 198 52.99 34.30 17.44
N ALA A 199 52.43 35.45 17.83
CA ALA A 199 51.90 36.47 16.92
C ALA A 199 52.97 37.45 16.43
N LYS A 200 54.03 37.65 17.22
CA LYS A 200 55.10 38.61 16.96
C LYS A 200 56.20 37.95 16.13
N LEU A 201 55.95 37.85 14.83
CA LEU A 201 56.83 37.18 13.88
C LEU A 201 57.98 38.09 13.42
N ASP A 202 59.18 37.51 13.30
CA ASP A 202 60.38 38.20 12.82
C ASP A 202 60.55 38.01 11.31
N PHE A 203 60.34 39.07 10.55
CA PHE A 203 60.52 39.09 9.09
C PHE A 203 61.88 39.67 8.67
N GLY A 204 62.89 39.68 9.55
CA GLY A 204 64.25 40.12 9.22
C GLY A 204 65.03 39.09 8.40
N SER A 205 64.74 37.80 8.55
CA SER A 205 65.30 36.73 7.73
C SER A 205 64.41 35.48 7.79
N LEU A 206 64.56 34.57 6.82
CA LEU A 206 63.84 33.29 6.82
C LEU A 206 64.08 32.48 8.11
N HIS A 207 65.32 32.43 8.58
CA HIS A 207 65.67 31.80 9.85
C HIS A 207 65.06 32.55 11.06
N GLY A 208 64.99 33.89 11.01
CA GLY A 208 64.33 34.70 12.03
C GLY A 208 62.85 34.36 12.15
N LEU A 209 62.16 34.24 11.01
CA LEU A 209 60.75 33.86 10.94
C LEU A 209 60.52 32.48 11.56
N MET A 210 61.26 31.47 11.13
CA MET A 210 61.16 30.11 11.66
C MET A 210 61.43 30.05 13.16
N ARG A 211 62.46 30.77 13.64
CA ARG A 211 62.77 30.86 15.07
C ARG A 211 61.64 31.54 15.85
N SER A 212 61.05 32.59 15.31
CA SER A 212 59.95 33.31 15.95
C SER A 212 58.66 32.49 16.03
N LEU A 213 58.39 31.62 15.05
CA LEU A 213 57.26 30.68 15.06
C LEU A 213 57.41 29.62 16.16
N ALA A 214 58.62 29.12 16.34
CA ALA A 214 58.97 28.12 17.36
C ALA A 214 59.19 28.71 18.77
N ALA A 215 58.89 29.99 18.99
CA ALA A 215 59.05 30.62 20.29
C ALA A 215 58.17 29.91 21.35
N PRO A 216 58.64 29.73 22.59
CA PRO A 216 57.83 29.13 23.64
C PRO A 216 56.73 30.10 24.11
N PRO A 217 55.59 29.59 24.60
CA PRO A 217 54.52 30.42 25.13
C PRO A 217 54.99 31.23 26.35
N PRO A 218 54.62 32.53 26.45
CA PRO A 218 55.10 33.40 27.52
C PRO A 218 54.37 33.25 28.86
N ILE A 219 53.22 32.56 28.88
CA ILE A 219 52.32 32.49 30.04
C ILE A 219 51.98 31.02 30.32
N ALA A 220 51.93 30.65 31.61
CA ALA A 220 51.50 29.32 32.04
C ALA A 220 50.03 29.05 31.65
N GLY A 221 49.73 27.81 31.27
CA GLY A 221 48.41 27.44 30.72
C GLY A 221 48.29 27.65 29.21
N LEU A 222 49.38 28.04 28.54
CA LEU A 222 49.50 27.98 27.09
C LEU A 222 50.47 26.86 26.70
N THR A 223 50.14 26.12 25.67
CA THR A 223 51.01 25.10 25.06
C THR A 223 51.30 25.50 23.63
N LEU A 224 52.55 25.38 23.18
CA LEU A 224 52.89 25.62 21.78
C LEU A 224 52.03 24.69 20.90
N SER A 225 51.37 25.28 19.90
CA SER A 225 50.61 24.53 18.91
C SER A 225 51.51 23.46 18.29
N GLU A 226 50.97 22.27 18.06
CA GLU A 226 51.67 21.28 17.26
C GLU A 226 51.98 21.82 15.86
N GLU A 227 52.98 21.24 15.20
CA GLU A 227 53.42 21.63 13.85
C GLU A 227 52.22 21.65 12.90
N ALA A 228 51.80 22.85 12.54
CA ALA A 228 50.70 23.04 11.64
C ALA A 228 51.18 22.94 10.19
N GLN A 229 50.22 22.79 9.27
CA GLN A 229 50.48 22.66 7.84
C GLN A 229 51.31 23.84 7.29
N ASP A 230 50.99 25.07 7.69
CA ASP A 230 51.67 26.27 7.22
C ASP A 230 53.15 26.31 7.61
N GLU A 231 53.47 25.96 8.86
CA GLU A 231 54.85 25.87 9.35
C GLU A 231 55.62 24.72 8.70
N THR A 232 54.96 23.56 8.51
CA THR A 232 55.55 22.40 7.83
C THR A 232 55.89 22.72 6.38
N THR A 233 54.98 23.38 5.67
CA THR A 233 55.19 23.83 4.28
C THR A 233 56.29 24.87 4.20
N LEU A 234 56.32 25.85 5.11
CA LEU A 234 57.41 26.84 5.18
C LEU A 234 58.77 26.16 5.35
N ARG A 235 58.86 25.17 6.25
CA ARG A 235 60.11 24.44 6.51
C ARG A 235 60.58 23.63 5.32
N GLN A 236 59.65 23.02 4.57
CA GLN A 236 59.99 22.31 3.33
C GLN A 236 60.47 23.27 2.23
N LEU A 237 59.78 24.40 2.03
CA LEU A 237 60.17 25.42 1.05
C LEU A 237 61.47 26.13 1.44
N ALA A 238 61.81 26.20 2.72
CA ALA A 238 63.08 26.76 3.19
C ALA A 238 64.31 25.94 2.75
N GLY A 239 64.12 24.71 2.27
CA GLY A 239 65.17 23.90 1.65
C GLY A 239 65.42 24.19 0.17
N ASP A 240 64.58 25.00 -0.49
CA ASP A 240 64.75 25.36 -1.90
C ASP A 240 65.62 26.63 -2.04
N ASP A 241 66.76 26.51 -2.73
CA ASP A 241 67.72 27.60 -2.98
C ASP A 241 67.09 28.82 -3.65
N THR A 242 66.08 28.63 -4.50
CA THR A 242 65.35 29.72 -5.15
C THR A 242 64.49 30.48 -4.16
N VAL A 243 63.82 29.78 -3.24
CA VAL A 243 63.04 30.39 -2.17
C VAL A 243 63.96 31.16 -1.23
N VAL A 244 65.07 30.56 -0.79
CA VAL A 244 66.06 31.21 0.07
C VAL A 244 66.63 32.48 -0.57
N ARG A 245 66.95 32.45 -1.88
CA ARG A 245 67.44 33.63 -2.59
C ARG A 245 66.41 34.74 -2.67
N ARG A 246 65.15 34.42 -3.00
CA ARG A 246 64.08 35.42 -3.17
C ARG A 246 63.61 36.03 -1.85
N THR A 247 63.67 35.28 -0.75
CA THR A 247 63.28 35.74 0.61
C THR A 247 64.32 36.59 1.32
N ARG A 248 65.46 36.90 0.68
CA ARG A 248 66.37 37.98 1.14
C ARG A 248 65.68 39.34 1.11
N ASP A 249 64.71 39.51 0.22
CA ASP A 249 63.80 40.64 0.24
C ASP A 249 62.69 40.43 1.29
N ARG A 250 62.50 41.42 2.16
CA ARG A 250 61.54 41.35 3.26
C ARG A 250 60.10 41.22 2.76
N ALA A 251 59.73 41.87 1.66
CA ALA A 251 58.36 41.79 1.13
C ALA A 251 58.07 40.38 0.59
N ASN A 252 59.04 39.76 -0.08
CA ASN A 252 58.93 38.36 -0.51
C ASN A 252 58.85 37.38 0.66
N LEU A 253 59.57 37.63 1.76
CA LEU A 253 59.48 36.79 2.96
C LEU A 253 58.09 36.85 3.62
N ILE A 254 57.51 38.05 3.73
CA ILE A 254 56.12 38.23 4.19
C ILE A 254 55.17 37.48 3.26
N ARG A 255 55.34 37.63 1.94
CA ARG A 255 54.52 36.94 0.94
C ARG A 255 54.61 35.43 1.06
N LEU A 256 55.80 34.86 1.22
CA LEU A 256 55.98 33.42 1.42
C LEU A 256 55.12 32.92 2.58
N TRP A 257 55.16 33.64 3.71
CA TRP A 257 54.38 33.27 4.88
C TRP A 257 52.87 33.37 4.67
N GLU A 258 52.39 34.40 3.97
CA GLU A 258 50.97 34.52 3.60
C GLU A 258 50.50 33.37 2.72
N ILE A 259 51.32 32.91 1.78
CA ILE A 259 50.98 31.80 0.88
C ILE A 259 51.01 30.48 1.64
N CYS A 260 51.99 30.26 2.54
CA CYS A 260 52.04 29.06 3.38
C CYS A 260 50.80 28.88 4.27
N GLN A 261 50.09 29.96 4.61
CA GLN A 261 48.82 29.91 5.35
C GLN A 261 47.62 29.45 4.50
N THR A 262 47.79 29.15 3.20
CA THR A 262 46.73 28.65 2.33
C THR A 262 46.30 27.26 2.79
N PRO A 263 45.03 27.05 3.21
CA PRO A 263 44.60 25.75 3.70
C PRO A 263 44.57 24.69 2.59
N ASP A 264 45.00 23.47 2.90
CA ASP A 264 44.75 22.33 2.01
C ASP A 264 43.32 21.79 2.15
N PHE A 265 42.39 22.46 1.46
CA PHE A 265 41.01 21.97 1.35
C PHE A 265 40.91 20.59 0.67
N ARG A 266 41.90 20.21 -0.14
CA ARG A 266 41.91 18.97 -0.94
C ARG A 266 42.32 17.75 -0.11
N LYS A 267 42.93 17.97 1.07
CA LYS A 267 43.53 16.92 1.91
C LYS A 267 44.47 16.02 1.12
N THR A 268 45.29 16.65 0.29
CA THR A 268 46.33 16.02 -0.53
C THR A 268 47.54 15.61 0.32
N THR A 269 48.51 14.97 -0.31
CA THR A 269 49.79 14.72 0.37
C THR A 269 50.50 16.04 0.63
N GLN A 270 51.32 16.06 1.69
CA GLN A 270 52.08 17.25 2.06
C GLN A 270 52.97 17.75 0.91
N GLU A 271 53.55 16.85 0.11
CA GLU A 271 54.39 17.20 -1.05
C GLU A 271 53.60 17.90 -2.16
N GLU A 272 52.40 17.41 -2.49
CA GLU A 272 51.54 18.02 -3.50
C GLU A 272 51.11 19.43 -3.10
N HIS A 273 50.76 19.59 -1.82
CA HIS A 273 50.40 20.90 -1.28
C HIS A 273 51.60 21.86 -1.34
N THR A 274 52.78 21.45 -0.87
CA THR A 274 54.01 22.26 -0.93
C THR A 274 54.38 22.65 -2.35
N ARG A 275 54.20 21.77 -3.35
CA ARG A 275 54.43 22.11 -4.76
C ARG A 275 53.51 23.23 -5.25
N LEU A 276 52.22 23.18 -4.89
CA LEU A 276 51.27 24.24 -5.23
C LEU A 276 51.67 25.58 -4.60
N ILE A 277 52.02 25.57 -3.31
CA ILE A 277 52.45 26.77 -2.58
C ILE A 277 53.74 27.34 -3.20
N GLY A 278 54.72 26.49 -3.54
CA GLY A 278 55.96 26.91 -4.20
C GLY A 278 55.72 27.58 -5.56
N MET A 279 54.84 27.00 -6.40
CA MET A 279 54.45 27.60 -7.68
C MET A 279 53.73 28.95 -7.49
N MET A 280 52.83 29.07 -6.51
CA MET A 280 52.17 30.35 -6.19
C MET A 280 53.19 31.39 -5.73
N PHE A 281 54.15 31.00 -4.88
CA PHE A 281 55.23 31.87 -4.42
C PHE A 281 56.10 32.35 -5.58
N GLU A 282 56.42 31.49 -6.53
CA GLU A 282 57.18 31.89 -7.70
C GLU A 282 56.50 33.00 -8.50
N HIS A 283 55.22 32.86 -8.83
CA HIS A 283 54.47 33.88 -9.57
C HIS A 283 54.28 35.17 -8.76
N LEU A 284 53.94 35.06 -7.47
CA LEU A 284 53.71 36.21 -6.59
C LEU A 284 54.98 36.99 -6.23
N THR A 285 56.17 36.46 -6.57
CA THR A 285 57.46 37.14 -6.38
C THR A 285 58.19 37.48 -7.69
N GLN A 286 57.58 37.18 -8.85
CA GLN A 286 58.04 37.68 -10.16
C GLN A 286 57.66 39.17 -10.36
N ARG A 287 58.01 39.75 -11.51
CA ARG A 287 57.84 41.19 -11.80
C ARG A 287 56.40 41.68 -11.58
N ASP A 288 55.41 40.90 -12.02
CA ASP A 288 54.00 41.30 -11.96
C ASP A 288 53.36 41.10 -10.58
N ARG A 289 54.03 40.32 -9.70
CA ARG A 289 53.59 39.99 -8.32
C ARG A 289 52.14 39.52 -8.18
N ARG A 290 51.62 38.87 -9.23
CA ARG A 290 50.25 38.35 -9.33
C ARG A 290 50.29 36.95 -9.94
N LEU A 291 49.28 36.15 -9.64
CA LEU A 291 49.07 34.89 -10.33
C LEU A 291 48.57 35.18 -11.76
N PRO A 292 49.10 34.50 -12.79
CA PRO A 292 48.64 34.69 -14.16
C PRO A 292 47.15 34.38 -14.31
N GLU A 293 46.45 35.20 -15.07
CA GLU A 293 45.01 35.00 -15.33
C GLU A 293 44.76 33.67 -16.05
N ASP A 294 45.62 33.31 -17.01
CA ASP A 294 45.56 32.02 -17.71
C ASP A 294 45.70 30.81 -16.77
N TRP A 295 46.51 30.95 -15.71
CA TRP A 295 46.61 29.90 -14.69
C TRP A 295 45.29 29.74 -13.94
N MET A 296 44.72 30.86 -13.47
CA MET A 296 43.44 30.85 -12.76
C MET A 296 42.31 30.31 -13.64
N GLN A 297 42.28 30.73 -14.90
CA GLN A 297 41.34 30.26 -15.92
C GLN A 297 41.49 28.77 -16.24
N GLY A 298 42.73 28.27 -16.37
CA GLY A 298 43.00 26.85 -16.57
C GLY A 298 42.53 25.97 -15.39
N GLN A 299 42.79 26.43 -14.15
CA GLN A 299 42.28 25.74 -12.95
C GLN A 299 40.75 25.77 -12.91
N PHE A 300 40.13 26.92 -13.19
CA PHE A 300 38.68 27.06 -13.21
C PHE A 300 38.01 26.16 -14.25
N ASN A 301 38.48 26.19 -15.50
CA ASN A 301 37.92 25.39 -16.60
C ASN A 301 37.95 23.88 -16.31
N THR A 302 38.99 23.40 -15.62
CA THR A 302 39.09 22.00 -15.23
C THR A 302 38.01 21.57 -14.23
N LEU A 303 37.52 22.53 -13.44
CA LEU A 303 36.53 22.37 -12.38
C LEU A 303 35.11 22.80 -12.79
N ASP A 304 34.93 23.53 -13.89
CA ASP A 304 33.63 24.04 -14.33
C ASP A 304 32.78 22.97 -15.01
N ARG A 305 32.44 21.92 -14.24
CA ARG A 305 31.62 20.80 -14.69
C ARG A 305 30.92 20.12 -13.52
N THR A 306 29.68 19.72 -13.75
CA THR A 306 28.78 19.15 -12.73
C THR A 306 28.60 17.64 -12.85
N ASP A 307 29.35 16.97 -13.72
CA ASP A 307 29.34 15.52 -13.89
C ASP A 307 30.11 14.79 -12.77
N GLY A 308 29.74 13.53 -12.55
CA GLY A 308 30.37 12.63 -11.59
C GLY A 308 29.44 12.19 -10.47
N ASP A 309 29.95 11.30 -9.62
CA ASP A 309 29.28 10.86 -8.42
C ASP A 309 29.48 11.84 -7.25
N ILE A 310 28.92 11.50 -6.09
CA ILE A 310 28.97 12.31 -4.86
C ILE A 310 30.42 12.61 -4.45
N ASP A 311 31.33 11.64 -4.60
CA ASP A 311 32.72 11.77 -4.16
C ASP A 311 33.52 12.64 -5.15
N ALA A 312 33.30 12.48 -6.46
CA ALA A 312 33.86 13.35 -7.49
C ALA A 312 33.42 14.81 -7.31
N LEU A 313 32.13 15.05 -7.05
CA LEU A 313 31.58 16.39 -6.78
C LEU A 313 32.16 16.99 -5.49
N SER A 314 32.27 16.21 -4.43
CA SER A 314 32.84 16.64 -3.15
C SER A 314 34.33 17.00 -3.28
N ALA A 315 35.11 16.18 -4.00
CA ALA A 315 36.51 16.47 -4.29
C ALA A 315 36.67 17.72 -5.16
N ARG A 316 35.77 17.94 -6.12
CA ARG A 316 35.77 19.14 -6.96
C ARG A 316 35.45 20.40 -6.14
N LEU A 317 34.45 20.36 -5.28
CA LEU A 317 34.13 21.44 -4.34
C LEU A 317 35.32 21.83 -3.45
N ALA A 318 36.05 20.83 -2.94
CA ALA A 318 37.27 21.08 -2.17
C ALA A 318 38.32 21.88 -2.97
N ARG A 319 38.49 21.57 -4.26
CA ARG A 319 39.41 22.31 -5.16
C ARG A 319 38.90 23.72 -5.48
N VAL A 320 37.59 23.89 -5.66
CA VAL A 320 36.98 25.22 -5.86
C VAL A 320 37.21 26.11 -4.64
N ARG A 321 37.19 25.57 -3.40
CA ARG A 321 37.51 26.34 -2.19
C ARG A 321 38.94 26.89 -2.18
N THR A 322 39.90 26.16 -2.74
CA THR A 322 41.27 26.68 -2.92
C THR A 322 41.26 27.89 -3.86
N LEU A 323 40.54 27.82 -4.99
CA LEU A 323 40.41 28.96 -5.92
C LEU A 323 39.66 30.14 -5.29
N ALA A 324 38.58 29.87 -4.56
CA ALA A 324 37.84 30.89 -3.84
C ALA A 324 38.73 31.58 -2.79
N TYR A 325 39.55 30.82 -2.06
CA TYR A 325 40.51 31.39 -1.11
C TYR A 325 41.53 32.31 -1.79
N VAL A 326 42.11 31.86 -2.91
CA VAL A 326 43.02 32.67 -3.73
C VAL A 326 42.33 33.96 -4.22
N ALA A 327 41.09 33.86 -4.69
CA ALA A 327 40.31 35.01 -5.17
C ALA A 327 39.94 36.00 -4.05
N ASN A 328 39.83 35.55 -2.80
CA ASN A 328 39.60 36.40 -1.64
C ASN A 328 40.87 37.13 -1.16
N ARG A 329 42.03 36.89 -1.77
CA ARG A 329 43.25 37.65 -1.46
C ARG A 329 43.24 38.98 -2.23
N PRO A 330 43.52 40.12 -1.56
CA PRO A 330 43.29 41.44 -2.12
C PRO A 330 44.21 41.77 -3.30
N ASP A 331 45.42 41.22 -3.32
CA ASP A 331 46.48 41.62 -4.25
C ASP A 331 47.12 40.46 -5.04
N TRP A 332 46.54 39.25 -4.98
CA TRP A 332 47.10 38.08 -5.67
C TRP A 332 46.67 37.96 -7.13
N LEU A 333 45.55 38.57 -7.52
CA LEU A 333 44.97 38.50 -8.87
C LEU A 333 44.77 39.90 -9.45
N ALA A 334 44.71 40.04 -10.77
CA ALA A 334 44.42 41.31 -11.43
C ALA A 334 42.96 41.76 -11.18
N ASP A 335 42.01 40.84 -11.26
CA ASP A 335 40.58 41.06 -10.96
C ASP A 335 40.08 40.09 -9.86
N PRO A 336 40.34 40.38 -8.56
CA PRO A 336 39.89 39.52 -7.47
C PRO A 336 38.36 39.39 -7.42
N GLN A 337 37.62 40.46 -7.71
CA GLN A 337 36.16 40.47 -7.58
C GLN A 337 35.48 39.57 -8.62
N GLY A 338 35.87 39.68 -9.90
CA GLY A 338 35.34 38.80 -10.94
C GLY A 338 35.63 37.32 -10.65
N TRP A 339 36.83 37.01 -10.13
CA TRP A 339 37.16 35.64 -9.73
C TRP A 339 36.39 35.14 -8.51
N GLN A 340 36.10 36.00 -7.53
CA GLN A 340 35.25 35.65 -6.39
C GLN A 340 33.83 35.29 -6.83
N GLU A 341 33.24 36.08 -7.72
CA GLU A 341 31.90 35.85 -8.25
C GLU A 341 31.83 34.54 -9.05
N ARG A 342 32.81 34.31 -9.93
CA ARG A 342 32.90 33.06 -10.72
C ARG A 342 33.10 31.83 -9.84
N ALA A 343 34.00 31.89 -8.86
CA ALA A 343 34.25 30.78 -7.94
C ALA A 343 33.00 30.48 -7.09
N ARG A 344 32.30 31.51 -6.59
CA ARG A 344 31.04 31.35 -5.84
C ARG A 344 29.95 30.72 -6.70
N GLY A 345 29.76 31.20 -7.92
CA GLY A 345 28.77 30.65 -8.85
C GLY A 345 29.06 29.19 -9.23
N LEU A 346 30.33 28.78 -9.30
CA LEU A 346 30.70 27.39 -9.47
C LEU A 346 30.46 26.56 -8.20
N GLU A 347 30.82 27.07 -7.02
CA GLU A 347 30.56 26.40 -5.73
C GLU A 347 29.06 26.16 -5.53
N ASP A 348 28.21 27.14 -5.84
CA ASP A 348 26.76 27.03 -5.72
C ASP A 348 26.20 25.95 -6.65
N ARG A 349 26.57 25.97 -7.95
CA ARG A 349 26.13 24.96 -8.92
C ARG A 349 26.55 23.55 -8.51
N LEU A 350 27.81 23.36 -8.10
CA LEU A 350 28.31 22.05 -7.62
C LEU A 350 27.60 21.60 -6.34
N SER A 351 27.33 22.53 -5.41
CA SER A 351 26.63 22.25 -4.16
C SER A 351 25.18 21.81 -4.39
N ASP A 352 24.50 22.44 -5.36
CA ASP A 352 23.12 22.11 -5.74
C ASP A 352 23.05 20.75 -6.45
N THR A 353 23.98 20.47 -7.38
CA THR A 353 24.08 19.14 -8.01
C THR A 353 24.39 18.06 -6.98
N LEU A 354 25.33 18.31 -6.06
CA LEU A 354 25.66 17.37 -4.98
C LEU A 354 24.44 17.09 -4.09
N HIS A 355 23.66 18.12 -3.75
CA HIS A 355 22.41 17.97 -3.00
C HIS A 355 21.41 17.06 -3.73
N GLN A 356 21.24 17.26 -5.04
CA GLN A 356 20.36 16.42 -5.87
C GLN A 356 20.83 14.96 -5.91
N CYS A 357 22.14 14.71 -6.08
CA CYS A 357 22.70 13.35 -6.05
C CYS A 357 22.50 12.66 -4.70
N LEU A 358 22.69 13.39 -3.59
CA LEU A 358 22.43 12.87 -2.24
C LEU A 358 20.96 12.47 -2.06
N MET A 359 20.03 13.32 -2.51
CA MET A 359 18.60 13.01 -2.45
C MET A 359 18.23 11.79 -3.28
N GLN A 360 18.70 11.72 -4.53
CA GLN A 360 18.43 10.59 -5.43
C GLN A 360 18.94 9.27 -4.83
N ARG A 361 20.10 9.30 -4.15
CA ARG A 361 20.72 8.11 -3.58
C ARG A 361 20.08 7.69 -2.25
N PHE A 362 19.72 8.64 -1.38
CA PHE A 362 19.39 8.35 0.02
C PHE A 362 17.92 8.60 0.40
N ILE A 363 17.08 9.02 -0.54
CA ILE A 363 15.66 9.29 -0.29
C ILE A 363 14.80 8.59 -1.35
N ASP A 364 13.93 7.69 -0.91
CA ASP A 364 12.80 7.23 -1.70
C ASP A 364 11.62 8.18 -1.46
N ARG A 365 11.38 9.07 -2.44
CA ARG A 365 10.36 10.11 -2.36
C ARG A 365 8.95 9.56 -2.19
N ARG A 366 8.63 8.46 -2.89
CA ARG A 366 7.29 7.83 -2.84
C ARG A 366 7.07 7.22 -1.45
N THR A 367 8.01 6.40 -0.99
CA THR A 367 7.92 5.77 0.34
C THR A 367 7.93 6.82 1.45
N SER A 368 8.75 7.87 1.34
CA SER A 368 8.79 8.97 2.30
C SER A 368 7.48 9.76 2.33
N ALA A 369 6.87 10.06 1.18
CA ALA A 369 5.56 10.72 1.12
C ALA A 369 4.46 9.88 1.77
N LEU A 370 4.42 8.57 1.49
CA LEU A 370 3.46 7.65 2.09
C LEU A 370 3.65 7.53 3.61
N LEU A 371 4.89 7.44 4.10
CA LEU A 371 5.16 7.39 5.54
C LEU A 371 4.81 8.72 6.24
N ARG A 372 4.97 9.87 5.57
CA ARG A 372 4.53 11.16 6.11
C ARG A 372 3.02 11.22 6.27
N SER A 373 2.26 10.82 5.26
CA SER A 373 0.79 10.80 5.34
C SER A 373 0.29 9.85 6.42
N LEU A 374 0.99 8.73 6.63
CA LEU A 374 0.67 7.81 7.73
C LEU A 374 0.81 8.45 9.11
N ASN A 375 1.67 9.43 9.28
CA ASN A 375 2.06 9.89 10.60
C ASN A 375 1.44 11.23 11.02
N GLN A 376 0.85 11.98 10.08
CA GLN A 376 0.09 13.20 10.39
C GLN A 376 -1.28 12.82 10.96
N GLY A 377 -1.33 12.47 12.24
CA GLY A 377 -2.50 11.96 12.96
C GLY A 377 -3.62 12.97 13.23
N GLY A 378 -4.02 13.79 12.26
CA GLY A 378 -5.14 14.73 12.44
C GLY A 378 -5.40 15.71 11.30
N ALA A 379 -4.49 15.84 10.32
CA ALA A 379 -4.75 16.65 9.14
C ALA A 379 -5.47 15.81 8.08
N THR A 380 -6.50 16.39 7.47
CA THR A 380 -7.19 15.84 6.29
C THR A 380 -6.13 15.44 5.27
N ILE A 381 -5.98 14.13 5.03
CA ILE A 381 -5.08 13.62 4.00
C ILE A 381 -5.46 14.32 2.70
N LEU A 382 -4.49 14.97 2.04
CA LEU A 382 -4.64 15.52 0.69
C LEU A 382 -4.66 14.35 -0.30
N GLY A 383 -5.68 13.51 -0.15
CA GLY A 383 -5.96 12.36 -0.99
C GLY A 383 -7.08 12.72 -1.95
N GLY A 384 -6.74 12.90 -3.23
CA GLY A 384 -7.72 13.20 -4.26
C GLY A 384 -8.15 11.92 -4.97
N ILE A 385 -9.46 11.70 -5.11
CA ILE A 385 -10.01 10.67 -5.99
C ILE A 385 -10.41 11.37 -7.29
N GLY A 386 -9.72 11.07 -8.37
CA GLY A 386 -10.01 11.58 -9.70
C GLY A 386 -11.39 11.12 -10.19
N ALA A 387 -11.96 11.85 -11.15
CA ALA A 387 -13.24 11.50 -11.76
C ALA A 387 -13.22 10.12 -12.47
N ASP A 388 -12.03 9.65 -12.85
CA ASP A 388 -11.76 8.34 -13.44
C ASP A 388 -11.62 7.21 -12.39
N GLY A 389 -11.68 7.56 -11.11
CA GLY A 389 -11.50 6.67 -9.97
C GLY A 389 -10.04 6.52 -9.51
N ALA A 390 -9.06 7.23 -10.08
CA ALA A 390 -7.68 7.18 -9.62
C ALA A 390 -7.55 7.79 -8.22
N VAL A 391 -6.99 7.05 -7.28
CA VAL A 391 -6.74 7.54 -5.92
C VAL A 391 -5.30 8.03 -5.85
N THR A 392 -5.13 9.29 -5.46
CA THR A 392 -3.83 9.91 -5.27
C THR A 392 -3.62 10.28 -3.81
N VAL A 393 -2.39 10.21 -3.32
CA VAL A 393 -1.97 10.70 -2.00
C VAL A 393 -0.71 11.53 -2.20
N GLU A 394 -0.72 12.81 -1.81
CA GLU A 394 0.44 13.72 -1.97
C GLU A 394 0.98 13.73 -3.43
N GLY A 395 0.06 13.72 -4.40
CA GLY A 395 0.37 13.73 -5.84
C GLY A 395 0.78 12.38 -6.45
N HIS A 396 0.83 11.30 -5.67
CA HIS A 396 1.22 9.97 -6.14
C HIS A 396 0.00 9.05 -6.27
N VAL A 397 -0.16 8.38 -7.40
CA VAL A 397 -1.23 7.38 -7.59
C VAL A 397 -0.95 6.16 -6.71
N VAL A 398 -1.98 5.72 -5.97
CA VAL A 398 -1.90 4.57 -5.05
C VAL A 398 -2.82 3.42 -5.45
N GLY A 399 -3.70 3.64 -6.43
CA GLY A 399 -4.62 2.63 -6.96
C GLY A 399 -5.87 3.25 -7.57
N ARG A 400 -6.88 2.42 -7.83
CA ARG A 400 -8.15 2.83 -8.44
C ARG A 400 -9.36 2.36 -7.63
N LEU A 401 -10.33 3.24 -7.43
CA LEU A 401 -11.60 2.94 -6.75
C LEU A 401 -12.75 2.81 -7.78
N ALA A 402 -13.16 1.58 -8.06
CA ALA A 402 -14.28 1.25 -8.95
C ALA A 402 -15.52 0.83 -8.14
N GLY A 403 -16.57 1.64 -8.14
CA GLY A 403 -17.72 1.43 -7.25
C GLY A 403 -17.28 1.48 -5.78
N VAL A 404 -17.46 0.36 -5.06
CA VAL A 404 -17.01 0.17 -3.66
C VAL A 404 -15.74 -0.69 -3.54
N ASN A 405 -15.19 -1.16 -4.67
CA ASN A 405 -13.99 -1.98 -4.71
C ASN A 405 -12.75 -1.11 -5.00
N PHE A 406 -11.72 -1.22 -4.16
CA PHE A 406 -10.45 -0.56 -4.36
C PHE A 406 -9.40 -1.56 -4.84
N GLU A 407 -8.74 -1.22 -5.95
CA GLU A 407 -7.66 -2.00 -6.55
C GLU A 407 -6.34 -1.27 -6.27
N PRO A 408 -5.52 -1.77 -5.31
CA PRO A 408 -4.24 -1.14 -4.98
C PRO A 408 -3.23 -1.33 -6.10
N GLU A 409 -2.42 -0.30 -6.33
CA GLU A 409 -1.20 -0.44 -7.11
C GLU A 409 -0.15 -1.18 -6.26
N ARG A 410 0.56 -2.14 -6.85
CA ARG A 410 1.59 -2.90 -6.14
C ARG A 410 2.82 -2.03 -5.97
N GLY A 411 3.32 -1.90 -4.74
CA GLY A 411 4.63 -1.31 -4.47
C GLY A 411 5.75 -2.32 -4.73
N ASP A 412 6.95 -1.81 -4.99
CA ASP A 412 8.14 -2.60 -5.32
C ASP A 412 8.76 -3.25 -4.06
N THR A 413 8.51 -2.68 -2.88
CA THR A 413 9.07 -3.18 -1.61
C THR A 413 8.00 -3.53 -0.58
N ALA A 414 8.36 -4.40 0.38
CA ALA A 414 7.45 -4.76 1.48
C ALA A 414 7.08 -3.56 2.37
N LEU A 415 8.01 -2.61 2.55
CA LEU A 415 7.78 -1.37 3.29
C LEU A 415 6.77 -0.47 2.57
N GLU A 416 6.98 -0.26 1.28
CA GLU A 416 6.09 0.53 0.42
C GLU A 416 4.69 -0.09 0.39
N ASN A 417 4.57 -1.40 0.22
CA ASN A 417 3.28 -2.09 0.26
C ASN A 417 2.54 -1.91 1.60
N ARG A 418 3.27 -1.94 2.73
CA ARG A 418 2.68 -1.66 4.05
C ARG A 418 2.26 -0.19 4.17
N ALA A 419 3.09 0.75 3.72
CA ALA A 419 2.81 2.17 3.76
C ALA A 419 1.60 2.54 2.87
N LEU A 420 1.55 1.99 1.65
CA LEU A 420 0.44 2.09 0.72
C LEU A 420 -0.86 1.64 1.37
N ARG A 421 -0.92 0.44 1.96
CA ARG A 421 -2.14 -0.06 2.62
C ARG A 421 -2.68 0.89 3.68
N GLY A 422 -1.81 1.36 4.59
CA GLY A 422 -2.27 2.25 5.66
C GLY A 422 -2.66 3.66 5.18
N ALA A 423 -2.02 4.16 4.13
CA ALA A 423 -2.36 5.46 3.52
C ALA A 423 -3.69 5.36 2.75
N VAL A 424 -3.86 4.28 1.99
CA VAL A 424 -5.10 3.93 1.29
C VAL A 424 -6.25 3.82 2.28
N GLU A 425 -6.09 3.08 3.37
CA GLU A 425 -7.17 2.87 4.34
C GLU A 425 -7.73 4.21 4.86
N ARG A 426 -6.87 5.17 5.18
CA ARG A 426 -7.32 6.49 5.63
C ARG A 426 -7.84 7.41 4.53
N ALA A 427 -7.26 7.37 3.34
CA ALA A 427 -7.72 8.19 2.22
C ALA A 427 -9.06 7.68 1.62
N VAL A 428 -9.23 6.36 1.55
CA VAL A 428 -10.33 5.70 0.83
C VAL A 428 -11.52 5.42 1.74
N ALA A 429 -11.33 5.18 3.04
CA ALA A 429 -12.42 4.81 3.94
C ALA A 429 -13.59 5.83 3.98
N PRO A 430 -13.38 7.17 4.03
CA PRO A 430 -14.49 8.12 4.04
C PRO A 430 -15.32 8.07 2.75
N GLU A 431 -14.68 7.99 1.59
CA GLU A 431 -15.37 7.91 0.31
C GLU A 431 -16.10 6.58 0.14
N VAL A 432 -15.49 5.46 0.55
CA VAL A 432 -16.15 4.16 0.51
C VAL A 432 -17.37 4.15 1.44
N ALA A 433 -17.29 4.74 2.64
CA ALA A 433 -18.44 4.87 3.53
C ALA A 433 -19.57 5.67 2.89
N ARG A 434 -19.25 6.76 2.18
CA ARG A 434 -20.22 7.56 1.41
C ARG A 434 -20.89 6.73 0.32
N ARG A 435 -20.11 6.04 -0.53
CA ARG A 435 -20.62 5.19 -1.62
C ARG A 435 -21.44 3.99 -1.12
N LEU A 436 -21.07 3.39 0.01
CA LEU A 436 -21.87 2.34 0.66
C LEU A 436 -23.23 2.86 1.12
N GLY A 437 -23.27 4.10 1.63
CA GLY A 437 -24.51 4.78 1.99
C GLY A 437 -25.43 5.01 0.79
N GLU A 438 -24.87 5.50 -0.33
CA GLU A 438 -25.60 5.67 -1.60
C GLU A 438 -26.15 4.34 -2.11
N LEU A 439 -25.29 3.33 -2.23
CA LEU A 439 -25.66 1.98 -2.68
C LEU A 439 -26.82 1.43 -1.83
N ALA A 440 -26.79 1.60 -0.51
CA ALA A 440 -27.83 1.12 0.38
C ALA A 440 -29.19 1.84 0.22
N ALA A 441 -29.20 3.08 -0.28
CA ALA A 441 -30.41 3.91 -0.44
C ALA A 441 -30.97 3.90 -1.87
N GLU A 442 -30.22 3.40 -2.83
CA GLU A 442 -30.55 3.47 -4.26
C GLU A 442 -31.77 2.61 -4.64
N ALA A 443 -32.51 3.01 -5.69
CA ALA A 443 -33.64 2.26 -6.25
C ALA A 443 -33.19 1.09 -7.16
N ASP A 444 -34.11 0.19 -7.50
CA ASP A 444 -33.81 -1.06 -8.23
C ASP A 444 -33.28 -0.84 -9.66
N ASP A 445 -33.58 0.31 -10.27
CA ASP A 445 -33.15 0.72 -11.61
C ASP A 445 -31.63 0.96 -11.72
N ALA A 446 -30.98 1.30 -10.62
CA ALA A 446 -29.54 1.47 -10.55
C ALA A 446 -28.76 0.15 -10.53
N PHE A 447 -29.45 -0.99 -10.41
CA PHE A 447 -28.84 -2.31 -10.31
C PHE A 447 -29.14 -3.18 -11.52
N THR A 448 -28.15 -3.96 -11.93
CA THR A 448 -28.32 -5.00 -12.96
C THR A 448 -27.68 -6.31 -12.49
N LEU A 449 -28.18 -7.42 -13.04
CA LEU A 449 -27.72 -8.77 -12.71
C LEU A 449 -27.10 -9.42 -13.95
N GLU A 450 -25.81 -9.73 -13.89
CA GLU A 450 -25.05 -10.42 -14.92
C GLU A 450 -24.54 -11.75 -14.36
N GLY A 451 -25.26 -12.84 -14.67
CA GLY A 451 -24.99 -14.13 -14.03
C GLY A 451 -25.14 -14.04 -12.51
N ALA A 452 -24.10 -14.39 -11.76
CA ALA A 452 -24.08 -14.28 -10.30
C ALA A 452 -23.69 -12.88 -9.79
N VAL A 453 -23.21 -11.99 -10.66
CA VAL A 453 -22.67 -10.68 -10.28
C VAL A 453 -23.75 -9.62 -10.31
N VAL A 454 -23.87 -8.87 -9.21
CA VAL A 454 -24.72 -7.68 -9.12
C VAL A 454 -23.88 -6.46 -9.43
N LEU A 455 -24.31 -5.69 -10.43
CA LEU A 455 -23.70 -4.42 -10.80
C LEU A 455 -24.52 -3.25 -10.21
N TRP A 456 -23.85 -2.21 -9.77
CA TRP A 456 -24.42 -0.93 -9.34
C TRP A 456 -23.85 0.18 -10.23
N ARG A 457 -24.71 0.88 -10.98
CA ARG A 457 -24.32 1.89 -11.97
C ARG A 457 -23.21 1.39 -12.94
N GLY A 458 -23.28 0.12 -13.33
CA GLY A 458 -22.30 -0.54 -14.21
C GLY A 458 -21.03 -1.05 -13.53
N HIS A 459 -20.79 -0.76 -12.24
CA HIS A 459 -19.65 -1.28 -11.49
C HIS A 459 -20.02 -2.51 -10.66
N ARG A 460 -19.07 -3.44 -10.49
CA ARG A 460 -19.29 -4.66 -9.69
C ARG A 460 -19.50 -4.32 -8.22
N ALA A 461 -20.68 -4.60 -7.69
CA ALA A 461 -21.05 -4.32 -6.30
C ALA A 461 -20.97 -5.56 -5.41
N GLY A 462 -21.44 -6.71 -5.91
CA GLY A 462 -21.39 -7.96 -5.16
C GLY A 462 -21.66 -9.18 -6.03
N GLU A 463 -21.67 -10.35 -5.39
CA GLU A 463 -21.87 -11.64 -6.03
C GLU A 463 -22.79 -12.52 -5.19
N ILE A 464 -23.73 -13.20 -5.84
CA ILE A 464 -24.60 -14.20 -5.20
C ILE A 464 -23.72 -15.41 -4.87
N VAL A 465 -23.61 -15.73 -3.58
CA VAL A 465 -22.77 -16.83 -3.08
C VAL A 465 -23.58 -18.01 -2.56
N GLY A 466 -24.90 -17.85 -2.40
CA GLY A 466 -25.77 -18.94 -1.98
C GLY A 466 -27.20 -18.51 -1.69
N GLY A 467 -27.90 -19.33 -0.91
CA GLY A 467 -29.33 -19.14 -0.63
C GLY A 467 -30.23 -19.63 -1.76
N GLY A 468 -31.53 -19.37 -1.63
CA GLY A 468 -32.52 -19.68 -2.67
C GLY A 468 -32.90 -18.42 -3.48
N PRO A 469 -33.56 -18.55 -4.65
CA PRO A 469 -33.92 -17.40 -5.48
C PRO A 469 -34.67 -16.27 -4.75
N PHE A 470 -35.56 -16.61 -3.82
CA PHE A 470 -36.33 -15.63 -3.04
C PHE A 470 -35.70 -15.25 -1.69
N SER A 471 -34.55 -15.84 -1.35
CA SER A 471 -33.77 -15.56 -0.13
C SER A 471 -32.28 -15.71 -0.46
N PRO A 472 -31.77 -14.85 -1.37
CA PRO A 472 -30.39 -14.93 -1.84
C PRO A 472 -29.43 -14.49 -0.74
N ARG A 473 -28.22 -15.05 -0.75
CA ARG A 473 -27.08 -14.55 0.02
C ARG A 473 -26.09 -13.90 -0.93
N VAL A 474 -25.77 -12.63 -0.69
CA VAL A 474 -24.87 -11.85 -1.54
C VAL A 474 -23.62 -11.45 -0.75
N ARG A 475 -22.44 -11.62 -1.37
CA ARG A 475 -21.16 -11.13 -0.86
C ARG A 475 -20.83 -9.81 -1.54
N LEU A 476 -20.61 -8.76 -0.76
CA LEU A 476 -20.18 -7.45 -1.25
C LEU A 476 -18.70 -7.51 -1.72
N PHE A 477 -18.37 -6.78 -2.79
CA PHE A 477 -16.98 -6.57 -3.21
C PHE A 477 -16.33 -5.40 -2.46
N GLY A 478 -15.00 -5.44 -2.33
CA GLY A 478 -14.22 -4.47 -1.57
C GLY A 478 -14.20 -4.76 -0.06
N GLU A 479 -13.12 -4.39 0.62
CA GLU A 479 -12.88 -4.70 2.04
C GLU A 479 -12.97 -3.48 2.96
N PHE A 480 -12.99 -2.26 2.39
CA PHE A 480 -12.99 -1.01 3.15
C PHE A 480 -14.40 -0.60 3.63
N GLY A 481 -14.44 0.22 4.68
CA GLY A 481 -15.68 0.77 5.28
C GLY A 481 -16.08 0.05 6.57
N ALA A 482 -16.81 0.76 7.43
CA ALA A 482 -17.33 0.20 8.68
C ALA A 482 -18.37 -0.90 8.44
N ASP A 483 -18.54 -1.80 9.42
CA ASP A 483 -19.44 -2.96 9.30
C ASP A 483 -20.89 -2.54 9.05
N THR A 484 -21.40 -1.53 9.77
CA THR A 484 -22.82 -1.13 9.65
C THR A 484 -23.22 -0.65 8.25
N PRO A 485 -22.50 0.29 7.58
CA PRO A 485 -22.78 0.61 6.17
C PRO A 485 -22.66 -0.59 5.22
N ARG A 486 -21.69 -1.48 5.45
CA ARG A 486 -21.47 -2.67 4.62
C ARG A 486 -22.63 -3.65 4.73
N GLU A 487 -23.12 -3.91 5.94
CA GLU A 487 -24.29 -4.76 6.16
C GLU A 487 -25.55 -4.20 5.49
N ARG A 488 -25.75 -2.88 5.55
CA ARG A 488 -26.87 -2.22 4.85
C ARG A 488 -26.76 -2.38 3.34
N ALA A 489 -25.56 -2.21 2.78
CA ALA A 489 -25.30 -2.45 1.37
C ALA A 489 -25.58 -3.91 0.96
N VAL A 490 -25.11 -4.89 1.74
CA VAL A 490 -25.40 -6.32 1.50
C VAL A 490 -26.91 -6.58 1.49
N ARG A 491 -27.64 -6.14 2.52
CA ARG A 491 -29.11 -6.30 2.59
C ARG A 491 -29.82 -5.69 1.40
N ARG A 492 -29.33 -4.54 0.90
CA ARG A 492 -29.90 -3.88 -0.28
C ARG A 492 -29.70 -4.70 -1.56
N LEU A 493 -28.50 -5.27 -1.75
CA LEU A 493 -28.20 -6.17 -2.88
C LEU A 493 -29.04 -7.45 -2.80
N GLU A 494 -29.18 -8.05 -1.61
CA GLU A 494 -30.05 -9.22 -1.40
C GLU A 494 -31.52 -8.91 -1.72
N ALA A 495 -32.01 -7.74 -1.30
CA ALA A 495 -33.36 -7.27 -1.61
C ALA A 495 -33.58 -7.10 -3.12
N PHE A 496 -32.60 -6.53 -3.84
CA PHE A 496 -32.65 -6.40 -5.31
C PHE A 496 -32.73 -7.78 -5.99
N VAL A 497 -31.87 -8.72 -5.61
CA VAL A 497 -31.87 -10.07 -6.19
C VAL A 497 -33.19 -10.80 -5.89
N ALA A 498 -33.75 -10.63 -4.69
CA ALA A 498 -35.06 -11.18 -4.33
C ALA A 498 -36.22 -10.54 -5.11
N ALA A 499 -36.13 -9.24 -5.43
CA ALA A 499 -37.09 -8.53 -6.28
C ALA A 499 -37.01 -9.03 -7.73
N GLU A 500 -35.81 -9.21 -8.27
CA GLU A 500 -35.60 -9.82 -9.60
C GLU A 500 -36.12 -11.25 -9.66
N ALA A 501 -35.92 -12.06 -8.62
CA ALA A 501 -36.50 -13.39 -8.52
C ALA A 501 -38.02 -13.35 -8.46
N THR A 502 -38.60 -12.40 -7.73
CA THR A 502 -40.06 -12.17 -7.71
C THR A 502 -40.60 -11.87 -9.10
N ARG A 503 -39.90 -11.03 -9.88
CA ARG A 503 -40.29 -10.63 -11.24
C ARG A 503 -40.18 -11.80 -12.21
N ARG A 504 -39.02 -12.47 -12.25
CA ARG A 504 -38.72 -13.53 -13.23
C ARG A 504 -39.35 -14.88 -12.90
N LEU A 505 -39.57 -15.19 -11.61
CA LEU A 505 -40.17 -16.44 -11.12
C LEU A 505 -41.58 -16.21 -10.56
N SER A 506 -42.31 -15.24 -11.09
CA SER A 506 -43.61 -14.79 -10.58
C SER A 506 -44.66 -15.91 -10.44
N VAL A 507 -44.65 -16.89 -11.35
CA VAL A 507 -45.58 -18.03 -11.31
C VAL A 507 -45.30 -18.95 -10.11
N LEU A 508 -44.02 -19.15 -9.78
CA LEU A 508 -43.62 -19.92 -8.61
C LEU A 508 -44.04 -19.20 -7.31
N LYS A 509 -43.88 -17.86 -7.28
CA LYS A 509 -44.33 -17.03 -6.16
C LYS A 509 -45.85 -17.06 -5.98
N ARG A 510 -46.63 -16.97 -7.07
CA ARG A 510 -48.09 -17.11 -7.03
C ARG A 510 -48.53 -18.48 -6.53
N LEU A 511 -47.86 -19.56 -6.96
CA LEU A 511 -48.15 -20.90 -6.49
C LEU A 511 -47.86 -21.05 -4.99
N LYS A 512 -46.74 -20.48 -4.51
CA LYS A 512 -46.40 -20.43 -3.08
C LYS A 512 -47.43 -19.65 -2.27
N ALA A 513 -47.86 -18.48 -2.76
CA ALA A 513 -48.89 -17.66 -2.14
C ALA A 513 -50.24 -18.41 -2.03
N ALA A 514 -50.66 -19.10 -3.09
CA ALA A 514 -51.89 -19.89 -3.10
C ALA A 514 -51.88 -21.04 -2.06
N ILE A 515 -50.70 -21.58 -1.73
CA ILE A 515 -50.54 -22.57 -0.65
C ILE A 515 -50.69 -21.90 0.72
N SER A 516 -50.00 -20.78 0.95
CA SER A 516 -50.03 -20.08 2.25
C SER A 516 -51.39 -19.47 2.56
N GLU A 517 -52.10 -18.95 1.56
CA GLU A 517 -53.42 -18.33 1.68
C GLU A 517 -54.57 -19.35 1.73
N GLY A 518 -54.27 -20.65 1.66
CA GLY A 518 -55.28 -21.71 1.77
C GLY A 518 -56.21 -21.84 0.56
N GLN A 519 -55.86 -21.23 -0.59
CA GLN A 519 -56.60 -21.36 -1.85
C GLN A 519 -56.58 -22.81 -2.38
N LEU A 520 -55.52 -23.57 -2.05
CA LEU A 520 -55.39 -24.99 -2.36
C LEU A 520 -55.58 -25.84 -1.10
N LYS A 521 -56.40 -26.90 -1.21
CA LYS A 521 -56.67 -27.88 -0.15
C LYS A 521 -56.35 -29.30 -0.61
N GLY A 522 -56.22 -30.23 0.33
CA GLY A 522 -56.07 -31.67 0.06
C GLY A 522 -54.91 -32.01 -0.90
N LEU A 523 -55.20 -32.86 -1.88
CA LEU A 523 -54.21 -33.35 -2.84
C LEU A 523 -53.63 -32.24 -3.73
N ALA A 524 -54.44 -31.25 -4.10
CA ALA A 524 -53.97 -30.12 -4.90
C ALA A 524 -52.91 -29.29 -4.17
N ARG A 525 -53.09 -29.07 -2.87
CA ARG A 525 -52.09 -28.42 -2.01
C ARG A 525 -50.79 -29.22 -1.94
N GLY A 526 -50.89 -30.54 -1.78
CA GLY A 526 -49.73 -31.43 -1.74
C GLY A 526 -48.90 -31.38 -3.03
N LEU A 527 -49.56 -31.45 -4.20
CA LEU A 527 -48.89 -31.36 -5.49
C LEU A 527 -48.27 -29.97 -5.74
N ALA A 528 -48.96 -28.91 -5.35
CA ALA A 528 -48.41 -27.56 -5.44
C ALA A 528 -47.19 -27.38 -4.54
N TYR A 529 -47.19 -27.97 -3.33
CA TYR A 529 -46.05 -27.95 -2.42
C TYR A 529 -44.82 -28.66 -3.03
N GLN A 530 -45.01 -29.87 -3.58
CA GLN A 530 -43.94 -30.60 -4.27
C GLN A 530 -43.39 -29.83 -5.49
N LEU A 531 -44.27 -29.16 -6.26
CA LEU A 531 -43.84 -28.30 -7.35
C LEU A 531 -43.04 -27.10 -6.85
N VAL A 532 -43.42 -26.49 -5.73
CA VAL A 532 -42.67 -25.36 -5.16
C VAL A 532 -41.30 -25.80 -4.66
N GLU A 533 -41.22 -26.94 -3.95
CA GLU A 533 -39.94 -27.50 -3.50
C GLU A 533 -39.01 -27.86 -4.66
N GLN A 534 -39.55 -28.40 -5.75
CA GLN A 534 -38.75 -28.77 -6.93
C GLN A 534 -38.67 -27.65 -7.98
N PHE A 535 -38.88 -26.38 -7.61
CA PHE A 535 -38.77 -25.24 -8.55
C PHE A 535 -39.58 -25.39 -9.85
N GLY A 536 -40.75 -26.02 -9.75
CA GLY A 536 -41.78 -26.03 -10.78
C GLY A 536 -41.67 -27.15 -11.81
N VAL A 537 -40.86 -28.18 -11.57
CA VAL A 537 -40.79 -29.39 -12.42
C VAL A 537 -40.94 -30.63 -11.53
N LEU A 538 -41.92 -31.48 -11.84
CA LEU A 538 -42.17 -32.73 -11.12
C LEU A 538 -42.35 -33.88 -12.12
N ASP A 539 -41.67 -35.00 -11.89
CA ASP A 539 -41.87 -36.21 -12.70
C ASP A 539 -43.30 -36.75 -12.49
N ARG A 540 -44.07 -36.81 -13.58
CA ARG A 540 -45.46 -37.24 -13.55
C ARG A 540 -45.62 -38.63 -12.93
N ARG A 541 -44.66 -39.54 -13.15
CA ARG A 541 -44.72 -40.92 -12.63
C ARG A 541 -44.73 -40.97 -11.11
N ARG A 542 -44.00 -40.07 -10.46
CA ARG A 542 -43.93 -39.96 -9.00
C ARG A 542 -45.25 -39.45 -8.40
N ALA A 543 -46.04 -38.74 -9.20
CA ALA A 543 -47.31 -38.15 -8.80
C ALA A 543 -48.54 -38.89 -9.36
N ASP A 544 -48.39 -40.03 -10.05
CA ASP A 544 -49.47 -40.61 -10.87
C ASP A 544 -50.72 -40.97 -10.04
N ALA A 545 -50.55 -41.57 -8.86
CA ALA A 545 -51.65 -41.89 -7.96
C ALA A 545 -52.42 -40.63 -7.50
N GLN A 546 -51.71 -39.57 -7.12
CA GLN A 546 -52.31 -38.28 -6.72
C GLN A 546 -53.00 -37.61 -7.92
N LEU A 547 -52.39 -37.68 -9.10
CA LEU A 547 -52.95 -37.14 -10.34
C LEU A 547 -54.26 -37.84 -10.72
N ARG A 548 -54.35 -39.16 -10.58
CA ARG A 548 -55.60 -39.91 -10.83
C ARG A 548 -56.71 -39.56 -9.84
N ALA A 549 -56.36 -39.33 -8.57
CA ALA A 549 -57.32 -39.00 -7.51
C ALA A 549 -57.78 -37.53 -7.51
N LEU A 550 -57.13 -36.62 -8.25
CA LEU A 550 -57.53 -35.22 -8.36
C LEU A 550 -58.90 -35.02 -9.02
N SER A 551 -59.76 -34.24 -8.37
CA SER A 551 -61.06 -33.82 -8.92
C SER A 551 -60.89 -32.86 -10.13
N ARG A 552 -61.96 -32.73 -10.93
CA ARG A 552 -61.98 -31.77 -12.05
C ARG A 552 -61.76 -30.32 -11.60
N ASN A 553 -62.30 -29.95 -10.43
CA ASN A 553 -62.17 -28.60 -9.89
C ASN A 553 -60.72 -28.30 -9.47
N GLU A 554 -60.10 -29.20 -8.70
CA GLU A 554 -58.70 -29.06 -8.28
C GLU A 554 -57.73 -28.97 -9.46
N ARG A 555 -57.95 -29.77 -10.52
CA ARG A 555 -57.16 -29.66 -11.76
C ARG A 555 -57.33 -28.31 -12.44
N ARG A 556 -58.54 -27.73 -12.43
CA ARG A 556 -58.82 -26.41 -13.01
C ARG A 556 -58.11 -25.31 -12.21
N THR A 557 -58.14 -25.38 -10.87
CA THR A 557 -57.43 -24.44 -9.99
C THR A 557 -55.91 -24.48 -10.16
N LEU A 558 -55.31 -25.68 -10.25
CA LEU A 558 -53.87 -25.80 -10.52
C LEU A 558 -53.51 -25.22 -11.90
N LYS A 559 -54.33 -25.45 -12.93
CA LYS A 559 -54.14 -24.86 -14.26
C LYS A 559 -54.23 -23.33 -14.25
N SER A 560 -55.18 -22.74 -13.51
CA SER A 560 -55.28 -21.27 -13.40
C SER A 560 -54.08 -20.64 -12.69
N LEU A 561 -53.39 -21.40 -11.84
CA LEU A 561 -52.12 -21.01 -11.21
C LEU A 561 -50.89 -21.24 -12.11
N GLY A 562 -51.08 -21.70 -13.35
CA GLY A 562 -50.02 -21.88 -14.35
C GLY A 562 -49.43 -23.30 -14.41
N VAL A 563 -49.96 -24.26 -13.65
CA VAL A 563 -49.50 -25.65 -13.67
C VAL A 563 -49.98 -26.35 -14.94
N ARG A 564 -49.04 -26.91 -15.70
CA ARG A 564 -49.30 -27.69 -16.91
C ARG A 564 -49.13 -29.18 -16.63
N PHE A 565 -50.18 -29.93 -16.94
CA PHE A 565 -50.21 -31.38 -16.86
C PHE A 565 -49.68 -31.96 -18.17
N GLY A 566 -48.35 -32.08 -18.26
CA GLY A 566 -47.68 -32.73 -19.37
C GLY A 566 -47.87 -34.25 -19.38
N ALA A 567 -47.41 -34.85 -20.46
CA ALA A 567 -47.46 -36.29 -20.65
C ALA A 567 -46.40 -37.04 -19.83
N PHE A 568 -45.26 -36.40 -19.58
CA PHE A 568 -44.18 -36.96 -18.79
C PHE A 568 -43.91 -36.15 -17.53
N THR A 569 -44.28 -34.87 -17.52
CA THR A 569 -43.91 -33.92 -16.48
C THR A 569 -45.10 -33.07 -16.05
N LEU A 570 -45.25 -32.86 -14.74
CA LEU A 570 -46.08 -31.79 -14.21
C LEU A 570 -45.17 -30.57 -14.02
N TYR A 571 -45.43 -29.45 -14.70
CA TYR A 571 -44.47 -28.34 -14.70
C TYR A 571 -45.10 -26.95 -14.85
N LEU A 572 -44.32 -25.91 -14.59
CA LEU A 572 -44.66 -24.50 -14.78
C LEU A 572 -43.96 -23.96 -16.05
N PRO A 573 -44.66 -23.82 -17.20
CA PRO A 573 -44.04 -23.44 -18.47
C PRO A 573 -43.32 -22.10 -18.45
N ALA A 574 -43.83 -21.14 -17.67
CA ALA A 574 -43.23 -19.80 -17.54
C ALA A 574 -41.81 -19.84 -16.95
N LEU A 575 -41.47 -20.87 -16.17
CA LEU A 575 -40.12 -21.03 -15.60
C LEU A 575 -39.12 -21.57 -16.64
N LEU A 576 -39.60 -22.12 -17.75
CA LEU A 576 -38.74 -22.58 -18.84
C LEU A 576 -38.34 -21.44 -19.79
N ALA A 577 -38.97 -20.27 -19.69
CA ALA A 577 -38.66 -19.11 -20.52
C ALA A 577 -37.26 -18.55 -20.20
N PRO A 578 -36.54 -17.96 -21.17
CA PRO A 578 -35.16 -17.53 -21.00
C PRO A 578 -34.90 -16.64 -19.77
N PRO A 579 -35.73 -15.63 -19.43
CA PRO A 579 -35.47 -14.78 -18.26
C PRO A 579 -35.48 -15.55 -16.93
N ALA A 580 -36.41 -16.49 -16.76
CA ALA A 580 -36.53 -17.32 -15.56
C ALA A 580 -35.41 -18.35 -15.49
N ASN A 581 -35.07 -18.97 -16.62
CA ASN A 581 -34.02 -19.98 -16.71
C ASN A 581 -32.63 -19.38 -16.45
N LEU A 582 -32.32 -18.19 -16.99
CA LEU A 582 -31.04 -17.52 -16.74
C LEU A 582 -30.82 -17.25 -15.24
N LEU A 583 -31.86 -16.80 -14.54
CA LEU A 583 -31.77 -16.61 -13.09
C LEU A 583 -31.66 -17.95 -12.35
N GLY A 584 -32.46 -18.95 -12.74
CA GLY A 584 -32.41 -20.28 -12.15
C GLY A 584 -31.05 -20.96 -12.33
N ALA A 585 -30.39 -20.75 -13.48
CA ALA A 585 -29.06 -21.27 -13.79
C ALA A 585 -28.00 -20.75 -12.82
N VAL A 586 -28.11 -19.50 -12.34
CA VAL A 586 -27.21 -18.94 -11.32
C VAL A 586 -27.29 -19.74 -10.02
N PHE A 587 -28.50 -19.95 -9.50
CA PHE A 587 -28.70 -20.72 -8.27
C PHE A 587 -28.36 -22.21 -8.44
N ALA A 588 -28.61 -22.77 -9.62
CA ALA A 588 -28.22 -24.15 -9.93
C ALA A 588 -26.70 -24.32 -10.01
N GLU A 589 -25.97 -23.33 -10.53
CA GLU A 589 -24.49 -23.32 -10.51
C GLU A 589 -23.94 -23.24 -9.09
N LEU A 590 -24.57 -22.46 -8.21
CA LEU A 590 -24.19 -22.38 -6.80
C LEU A 590 -24.45 -23.69 -6.06
N ALA A 591 -25.58 -24.35 -6.34
CA ALA A 591 -25.91 -25.66 -5.78
C ALA A 591 -24.95 -26.76 -6.25
N ARG A 592 -24.38 -26.61 -7.45
CA ARG A 592 -23.38 -27.54 -7.98
C ARG A 592 -22.36 -26.82 -8.89
N PRO A 593 -21.23 -26.39 -8.31
CA PRO A 593 -20.16 -25.76 -9.08
C PRO A 593 -19.62 -26.70 -10.17
N ASN A 594 -19.14 -26.12 -11.27
CA ASN A 594 -18.43 -26.83 -12.35
C ASN A 594 -19.26 -27.84 -13.17
N TRP A 595 -20.58 -27.85 -13.03
CA TRP A 595 -21.45 -28.66 -13.89
C TRP A 595 -22.50 -27.82 -14.60
N ARG A 596 -22.27 -27.57 -15.90
CA ARG A 596 -23.10 -26.72 -16.76
C ARG A 596 -23.77 -27.55 -17.86
N PRO A 597 -24.93 -28.16 -17.58
CA PRO A 597 -25.63 -28.94 -18.60
C PRO A 597 -26.19 -28.03 -19.70
N ALA A 598 -26.24 -28.56 -20.91
CA ALA A 598 -26.90 -27.91 -22.04
C ALA A 598 -28.41 -27.79 -21.77
N LEU A 599 -28.97 -26.60 -22.00
CA LEU A 599 -30.39 -26.33 -21.75
C LEU A 599 -31.31 -26.80 -22.89
N ALA A 600 -30.75 -26.98 -24.08
CA ALA A 600 -31.45 -27.40 -25.30
C ALA A 600 -31.01 -28.79 -25.81
N ALA A 601 -30.18 -29.51 -25.05
CA ALA A 601 -29.68 -30.83 -25.44
C ALA A 601 -29.53 -31.74 -24.23
N LEU A 602 -29.37 -33.04 -24.47
CA LEU A 602 -29.14 -34.01 -23.41
C LEU A 602 -27.72 -33.91 -22.86
N THR A 603 -27.60 -33.80 -21.55
CA THR A 603 -26.31 -33.86 -20.85
C THR A 603 -26.28 -35.08 -19.95
N ALA A 604 -25.17 -35.82 -19.91
CA ALA A 604 -25.01 -36.92 -18.95
C ALA A 604 -25.13 -36.41 -17.50
N LEU A 605 -25.83 -37.15 -16.65
CA LEU A 605 -25.91 -36.83 -15.22
C LEU A 605 -24.57 -37.14 -14.55
N PRO A 606 -24.05 -36.23 -13.72
CA PRO A 606 -22.81 -36.44 -13.00
C PRO A 606 -23.03 -37.38 -11.81
N HIS A 607 -21.95 -37.94 -11.29
CA HIS A 607 -21.94 -38.68 -10.01
C HIS A 607 -21.24 -37.84 -8.93
N PRO A 608 -21.82 -37.68 -7.72
CA PRO A 608 -23.16 -38.11 -7.29
C PRO A 608 -24.28 -37.37 -8.04
N LEU A 609 -25.52 -37.89 -8.07
CA LEU A 609 -26.61 -37.26 -8.82
C LEU A 609 -26.96 -35.86 -8.27
N PRO A 610 -27.28 -34.87 -9.12
CA PRO A 610 -27.74 -33.56 -8.65
C PRO A 610 -29.14 -33.68 -8.02
N PRO A 611 -29.46 -32.85 -7.01
CA PRO A 611 -30.80 -32.82 -6.44
C PRO A 611 -31.81 -32.38 -7.51
N PRO A 612 -33.07 -32.87 -7.47
CA PRO A 612 -34.09 -32.55 -8.48
C PRO A 612 -34.32 -31.06 -8.68
N GLU A 613 -34.23 -30.28 -7.60
CA GLU A 613 -34.34 -28.82 -7.58
C GLU A 613 -33.25 -28.13 -8.44
N ALA A 614 -31.99 -28.57 -8.39
CA ALA A 614 -30.91 -28.01 -9.21
C ALA A 614 -31.11 -28.25 -10.71
N LEU A 615 -31.68 -29.40 -11.08
CA LEU A 615 -32.08 -29.68 -12.47
C LEU A 615 -33.26 -28.80 -12.89
N SER A 616 -34.25 -28.69 -12.01
CA SER A 616 -35.51 -27.99 -12.27
C SER A 616 -35.32 -26.49 -12.43
N LEU A 617 -34.40 -25.89 -11.67
CA LEU A 617 -33.96 -24.50 -11.82
C LEU A 617 -33.42 -24.18 -13.23
N ARG A 618 -32.93 -25.19 -13.95
CA ARG A 618 -32.48 -25.09 -15.36
C ARG A 618 -33.55 -25.55 -16.36
N GLY A 619 -34.74 -25.91 -15.91
CA GLY A 619 -35.79 -26.50 -16.75
C GLY A 619 -35.48 -27.93 -17.22
N LEU A 620 -34.62 -28.64 -16.49
CA LEU A 620 -34.18 -30.00 -16.80
C LEU A 620 -34.79 -31.01 -15.81
N ARG A 621 -34.84 -32.29 -16.21
CA ARG A 621 -35.14 -33.40 -15.29
C ARG A 621 -34.27 -34.61 -15.59
N ALA A 622 -34.06 -35.46 -14.60
CA ALA A 622 -33.33 -36.71 -14.77
C ALA A 622 -34.17 -37.76 -15.53
N VAL A 623 -33.65 -38.26 -16.66
CA VAL A 623 -34.23 -39.38 -17.44
C VAL A 623 -33.12 -40.25 -17.98
N ALA A 624 -33.15 -41.56 -17.69
CA ALA A 624 -32.22 -42.55 -18.26
C ALA A 624 -30.71 -42.22 -18.11
N GLY A 625 -30.31 -41.58 -17.00
CA GLY A 625 -28.91 -41.15 -16.81
C GLY A 625 -28.56 -39.81 -17.46
N PHE A 626 -29.54 -39.10 -18.06
CA PHE A 626 -29.36 -37.77 -18.65
C PHE A 626 -30.18 -36.70 -17.94
N ALA A 627 -29.64 -35.48 -17.89
CA ALA A 627 -30.40 -34.26 -17.66
C ALA A 627 -31.08 -33.89 -18.98
N ALA A 628 -32.40 -34.08 -19.04
CA ALA A 628 -33.21 -33.90 -20.22
C ALA A 628 -34.04 -32.60 -20.13
N PRO A 629 -34.04 -31.75 -21.17
CA PRO A 629 -34.90 -30.56 -21.21
C PRO A 629 -36.38 -30.93 -21.15
N VAL A 630 -37.12 -30.38 -20.18
CA VAL A 630 -38.56 -30.64 -20.03
C VAL A 630 -39.32 -30.24 -21.30
N ALA A 631 -38.93 -29.13 -21.92
CA ALA A 631 -39.52 -28.68 -23.19
C ALA A 631 -39.37 -29.72 -24.31
N ALA A 632 -38.20 -30.35 -24.45
CA ALA A 632 -37.96 -31.39 -25.46
C ALA A 632 -38.79 -32.65 -25.19
N LEU A 633 -38.90 -33.07 -23.92
CA LEU A 633 -39.72 -34.22 -23.53
C LEU A 633 -41.20 -34.01 -23.84
N GLU A 634 -41.75 -32.84 -23.51
CA GLU A 634 -43.16 -32.55 -23.78
C GLU A 634 -43.41 -32.28 -25.28
N ARG A 635 -42.40 -31.77 -26.01
CA ARG A 635 -42.45 -31.61 -27.47
C ARG A 635 -42.51 -32.97 -28.18
N LEU A 636 -41.74 -33.96 -27.73
CA LEU A 636 -41.82 -35.32 -28.23
C LEU A 636 -43.25 -35.88 -28.15
N ASP A 637 -43.94 -35.71 -27.01
CA ASP A 637 -45.32 -36.17 -26.87
C ASP A 637 -46.31 -35.38 -27.73
N ALA A 638 -46.12 -34.06 -27.87
CA ALA A 638 -46.95 -33.25 -28.76
C ALA A 638 -46.83 -33.73 -30.22
N LEU A 639 -45.62 -34.03 -30.69
CA LEU A 639 -45.37 -34.58 -32.03
C LEU A 639 -45.93 -35.99 -32.18
N ALA A 640 -45.82 -36.84 -31.15
CA ALA A 640 -46.41 -38.19 -31.14
C ALA A 640 -47.95 -38.16 -31.27
N ARG A 641 -48.60 -37.13 -30.73
CA ARG A 641 -50.06 -36.93 -30.82
C ARG A 641 -50.51 -36.28 -32.12
N ALA A 642 -49.64 -35.50 -32.77
CA ALA A 642 -49.91 -34.86 -34.05
C ALA A 642 -49.64 -35.77 -35.26
N ALA A 643 -49.08 -36.97 -35.04
CA ALA A 643 -48.88 -37.98 -36.07
C ALA A 643 -50.23 -38.45 -36.68
N GLU A 644 -50.20 -38.87 -37.94
CA GLU A 644 -51.38 -39.34 -38.69
C GLU A 644 -52.17 -40.43 -37.92
N PRO A 645 -53.49 -40.59 -38.15
CA PRO A 645 -54.35 -41.50 -37.39
C PRO A 645 -53.84 -42.96 -37.32
N GLN A 646 -53.17 -43.43 -38.39
CA GLN A 646 -52.60 -44.77 -38.50
C GLN A 646 -51.31 -44.95 -37.65
N ALA A 647 -50.70 -43.84 -37.21
CA ALA A 647 -49.51 -43.76 -36.37
C ALA A 647 -49.79 -43.02 -35.04
N ALA A 648 -51.05 -42.85 -34.64
CA ALA A 648 -51.42 -42.12 -33.43
C ALA A 648 -50.74 -42.73 -32.19
N GLY A 649 -49.95 -41.92 -31.46
CA GLY A 649 -49.16 -42.39 -30.31
C GLY A 649 -47.85 -43.07 -30.67
N ALA A 650 -47.44 -43.03 -31.94
CA ALA A 650 -46.13 -43.44 -32.43
C ALA A 650 -45.24 -42.24 -32.77
N VAL A 651 -43.93 -42.42 -32.64
CA VAL A 651 -42.91 -41.43 -33.03
C VAL A 651 -41.93 -42.12 -33.96
N ARG A 652 -41.65 -41.50 -35.11
CA ARG A 652 -40.58 -41.93 -36.02
C ARG A 652 -39.33 -41.10 -35.75
N LEU A 653 -38.22 -41.75 -35.38
CA LEU A 653 -36.93 -41.10 -35.16
C LEU A 653 -36.29 -40.72 -36.51
N THR A 654 -36.57 -39.51 -36.99
CA THR A 654 -35.88 -38.93 -38.15
C THR A 654 -34.71 -38.03 -37.71
N PRO A 655 -33.70 -37.80 -38.56
CA PRO A 655 -32.65 -36.82 -38.28
C PRO A 655 -33.20 -35.42 -37.98
N GLN A 656 -34.28 -34.99 -38.66
CA GLN A 656 -34.92 -33.70 -38.37
C GLN A 656 -35.52 -33.65 -36.95
N LEU A 657 -36.20 -34.72 -36.52
CA LEU A 657 -36.76 -34.80 -35.16
C LEU A 657 -35.67 -34.80 -34.09
N LEU A 658 -34.59 -35.55 -34.33
CA LEU A 658 -33.45 -35.59 -33.41
C LEU A 658 -32.77 -34.22 -33.29
N ALA A 659 -32.64 -33.48 -34.39
CA ALA A 659 -32.15 -32.10 -34.38
C ALA A 659 -33.11 -31.15 -33.63
N GLU A 660 -34.42 -31.24 -33.86
CA GLU A 660 -35.44 -30.43 -33.18
C GLU A 660 -35.43 -30.64 -31.65
N LEU A 661 -35.22 -31.88 -31.21
CA LEU A 661 -35.17 -32.24 -29.78
C LEU A 661 -33.79 -32.03 -29.14
N GLY A 662 -32.74 -31.81 -29.95
CA GLY A 662 -31.35 -31.72 -29.50
C GLY A 662 -30.79 -33.05 -29.00
N TRP A 663 -31.21 -34.18 -29.59
CA TRP A 663 -30.87 -35.54 -29.15
C TRP A 663 -29.95 -36.24 -30.15
N LYS A 664 -28.99 -37.04 -29.68
CA LYS A 664 -28.21 -37.94 -30.54
C LYS A 664 -28.95 -39.28 -30.73
N PRO A 665 -28.77 -39.98 -31.87
CA PRO A 665 -29.49 -41.25 -32.16
C PRO A 665 -29.40 -42.29 -31.03
N GLY A 666 -28.20 -42.57 -30.51
CA GLY A 666 -28.00 -43.54 -29.43
C GLY A 666 -28.62 -43.13 -28.08
N GLN A 667 -28.75 -41.83 -27.81
CA GLN A 667 -29.37 -41.31 -26.59
C GLN A 667 -30.91 -41.37 -26.67
N ALA A 668 -31.46 -41.12 -27.87
CA ALA A 668 -32.90 -41.08 -28.09
C ALA A 668 -33.58 -42.41 -27.73
N GLU A 669 -32.96 -43.55 -28.05
CA GLU A 669 -33.51 -44.86 -27.70
C GLU A 669 -33.59 -45.12 -26.21
N GLN A 670 -32.53 -44.74 -25.47
CA GLN A 670 -32.48 -44.90 -24.02
C GLN A 670 -33.56 -44.06 -23.34
N ILE A 671 -33.75 -42.82 -23.81
CA ILE A 671 -34.81 -41.94 -23.32
C ILE A 671 -36.18 -42.48 -23.69
N LEU A 672 -36.43 -42.90 -24.92
CA LEU A 672 -37.73 -43.42 -25.35
C LEU A 672 -38.15 -44.66 -24.55
N ARG A 673 -37.24 -45.61 -24.35
CA ARG A 673 -37.49 -46.77 -23.46
C ARG A 673 -37.81 -46.30 -22.04
N ALA A 674 -37.00 -45.40 -21.49
CA ALA A 674 -37.23 -44.85 -20.17
C ALA A 674 -38.54 -44.09 -20.07
N LEU A 675 -39.08 -43.49 -21.15
CA LEU A 675 -40.38 -42.81 -21.20
C LEU A 675 -41.57 -43.76 -21.46
N GLY A 676 -41.32 -45.04 -21.74
CA GLY A 676 -42.35 -46.08 -21.92
C GLY A 676 -42.75 -46.33 -23.38
N PHE A 677 -41.90 -45.95 -24.33
CA PHE A 677 -42.04 -46.33 -25.74
C PHE A 677 -41.35 -47.67 -26.04
N GLN A 678 -41.88 -48.40 -27.00
CA GLN A 678 -41.32 -49.65 -27.52
C GLN A 678 -41.18 -49.55 -29.04
N ARG A 679 -40.15 -50.20 -29.61
CA ARG A 679 -39.99 -50.28 -31.07
C ARG A 679 -41.13 -51.09 -31.68
N ALA A 680 -41.65 -50.64 -32.83
CA ALA A 680 -42.80 -51.25 -33.49
C ALA A 680 -42.44 -52.50 -34.34
N GLY A 681 -41.20 -52.64 -34.82
CA GLY A 681 -40.72 -53.78 -35.62
C GLY A 681 -39.20 -54.00 -35.50
N ARG A 682 -38.71 -55.21 -35.81
CA ARG A 682 -37.29 -55.61 -35.66
C ARG A 682 -36.53 -55.85 -36.97
N THR A 683 -37.20 -55.95 -38.13
CA THR A 683 -36.62 -56.56 -39.34
C THR A 683 -36.57 -55.68 -40.60
N ASP A 684 -37.22 -54.51 -40.64
CA ASP A 684 -37.15 -53.56 -41.77
C ASP A 684 -36.47 -52.24 -41.32
N PRO A 685 -35.42 -51.73 -42.02
CA PRO A 685 -34.76 -50.46 -41.69
C PRO A 685 -35.72 -49.26 -41.62
N ALA A 686 -36.80 -49.27 -42.42
CA ALA A 686 -37.82 -48.21 -42.40
C ALA A 686 -38.75 -48.32 -41.16
N GLU A 687 -38.99 -49.53 -40.65
CA GLU A 687 -39.78 -49.79 -39.44
C GLU A 687 -38.96 -49.70 -38.14
N ALA A 688 -37.64 -49.89 -38.21
CA ALA A 688 -36.72 -49.84 -37.06
C ALA A 688 -36.68 -48.46 -36.36
N SER A 689 -37.09 -47.41 -37.08
CA SER A 689 -37.17 -46.02 -36.59
C SER A 689 -38.50 -45.68 -35.89
N LEU A 690 -39.49 -46.59 -35.91
CA LEU A 690 -40.84 -46.33 -35.36
C LEU A 690 -40.97 -46.83 -33.91
N TRP A 691 -41.41 -45.95 -33.01
CA TRP A 691 -41.59 -46.20 -31.59
C TRP A 691 -43.02 -45.93 -31.16
N ARG A 692 -43.69 -46.89 -30.52
CA ARG A 692 -45.08 -46.77 -30.04
C ARG A 692 -45.13 -46.70 -28.52
N ARG A 693 -46.01 -45.85 -27.98
CA ARG A 693 -46.25 -45.78 -26.54
C ARG A 693 -46.99 -47.03 -26.08
N ARG A 694 -46.53 -47.69 -25.02
CA ARG A 694 -47.23 -48.85 -24.46
C ARG A 694 -48.61 -48.40 -23.94
N ALA A 695 -49.69 -49.02 -24.39
CA ALA A 695 -51.00 -48.83 -23.77
C ALA A 695 -50.89 -49.24 -22.30
N ALA A 696 -51.34 -48.39 -21.38
CA ALA A 696 -51.43 -48.78 -19.98
C ALA A 696 -52.36 -49.99 -19.91
N ALA A 697 -51.85 -51.14 -19.45
CA ALA A 697 -52.71 -52.28 -19.14
C ALA A 697 -53.81 -51.77 -18.21
N ALA A 698 -55.07 -51.97 -18.61
CA ALA A 698 -56.19 -51.85 -17.70
C ALA A 698 -55.86 -52.78 -16.52
N THR A 699 -55.55 -52.17 -15.38
CA THR A 699 -55.33 -52.92 -14.16
C THR A 699 -56.73 -53.28 -13.69
N ASP A 700 -57.06 -54.57 -13.82
CA ASP A 700 -58.25 -55.17 -13.28
C ASP A 700 -58.46 -54.68 -11.84
N ALA A 701 -59.67 -54.17 -11.59
CA ALA A 701 -60.14 -53.91 -10.24
C ALA A 701 -60.44 -55.25 -9.56
N SER A 702 -59.40 -55.98 -9.16
CA SER A 702 -59.51 -57.07 -8.19
C SER A 702 -58.21 -57.15 -7.38
N GLY A 703 -58.33 -57.09 -6.05
CA GLY A 703 -57.20 -57.24 -5.14
C GLY A 703 -57.02 -56.15 -4.09
N GLN A 704 -58.07 -55.79 -3.33
CA GLN A 704 -57.87 -55.29 -1.97
C GLN A 704 -57.59 -56.48 -1.05
N GLN A 705 -56.33 -56.91 -0.96
CA GLN A 705 -55.84 -57.71 0.17
C GLN A 705 -54.41 -57.27 0.48
N GLY A 706 -54.26 -56.49 1.55
CA GLY A 706 -52.97 -55.96 1.97
C GLY A 706 -53.08 -54.65 2.75
N SER A 707 -54.02 -54.55 3.68
CA SER A 707 -53.97 -53.51 4.72
C SER A 707 -53.80 -54.20 6.08
N PRO A 708 -52.81 -53.80 6.90
CA PRO A 708 -52.57 -54.37 8.23
C PRO A 708 -53.67 -54.04 9.25
N PHE A 709 -54.74 -53.34 8.85
CA PHE A 709 -55.89 -53.01 9.70
C PHE A 709 -57.14 -53.86 9.42
N ALA A 710 -57.07 -54.88 8.55
CA ALA A 710 -58.19 -55.77 8.24
C ALA A 710 -58.66 -56.62 9.45
N ALA A 711 -57.81 -56.77 10.49
CA ALA A 711 -58.13 -57.55 11.70
C ALA A 711 -59.03 -56.81 12.72
N LEU A 712 -59.38 -55.54 12.50
CA LEU A 712 -60.20 -54.75 13.44
C LEU A 712 -61.67 -54.57 13.02
N ALA A 713 -62.06 -55.15 11.88
CA ALA A 713 -63.41 -55.05 11.35
C ALA A 713 -64.55 -55.67 12.21
N PRO A 714 -64.35 -56.68 13.08
CA PRO A 714 -65.47 -57.30 13.80
C PRO A 714 -65.85 -56.62 15.13
N LEU A 715 -65.21 -55.52 15.54
CA LEU A 715 -65.40 -54.93 16.89
C LEU A 715 -66.31 -53.70 16.99
N VAL A 716 -66.99 -53.27 15.91
CA VAL A 716 -67.93 -52.13 15.99
C VAL A 716 -69.35 -52.59 15.66
N LYS A 717 -70.11 -52.93 16.72
CA LYS A 717 -71.57 -53.12 16.67
C LYS A 717 -72.27 -51.79 16.46
N THR A 718 -73.09 -51.68 15.42
CA THR A 718 -74.04 -50.58 15.22
C THR A 718 -75.35 -50.88 15.94
N PRO A 719 -76.05 -49.88 16.52
CA PRO A 719 -77.50 -49.91 16.60
C PRO A 719 -78.18 -48.86 15.72
N ALA A 720 -79.06 -49.38 14.87
CA ALA A 720 -80.38 -48.91 14.44
C ALA A 720 -80.66 -47.44 14.06
N GLN A 721 -81.17 -47.32 12.83
CA GLN A 721 -81.89 -46.17 12.28
C GLN A 721 -83.15 -45.80 13.08
N GLN A 722 -83.41 -44.50 13.24
CA GLN A 722 -84.76 -43.96 13.34
C GLN A 722 -85.07 -42.99 12.17
N ARG A 723 -86.28 -43.18 11.66
CA ARG A 723 -86.87 -42.59 10.45
C ARG A 723 -87.42 -41.17 10.68
N ARG A 724 -87.37 -40.39 9.59
CA ARG A 724 -88.32 -39.32 9.16
C ARG A 724 -88.31 -37.98 9.91
N ARG A 725 -88.16 -36.88 9.15
CA ARG A 725 -89.30 -36.08 8.62
C ARG A 725 -88.87 -35.03 7.60
N ARG A 726 -89.59 -34.97 6.48
CA ARG A 726 -89.69 -33.83 5.54
C ARG A 726 -90.30 -32.63 6.27
N ARG A 727 -89.80 -31.41 6.05
CA ARG A 727 -90.62 -30.19 6.07
C ARG A 727 -90.03 -29.05 5.21
N LYS A 728 -90.81 -28.72 4.18
CA LYS A 728 -91.08 -27.45 3.47
C LYS A 728 -90.06 -26.29 3.52
N ARG A 729 -89.70 -25.83 2.31
CA ARG A 729 -89.39 -24.43 1.94
C ARG A 729 -90.52 -23.47 2.38
N PRO A 730 -90.17 -22.19 2.61
CA PRO A 730 -90.87 -21.13 1.91
C PRO A 730 -89.93 -20.12 1.25
N ALA A 731 -90.55 -19.29 0.41
CA ALA A 731 -89.96 -18.39 -0.57
C ALA A 731 -89.63 -17.00 -0.02
N ALA A 732 -88.68 -16.35 -0.71
CA ALA A 732 -88.54 -14.94 -1.07
C ALA A 732 -89.13 -13.83 -0.16
N ARG A 733 -88.29 -12.83 0.13
CA ARG A 733 -88.58 -11.43 -0.23
C ARG A 733 -87.33 -10.54 -0.23
N ALA A 734 -87.37 -9.59 -1.15
CA ALA A 734 -86.39 -8.55 -1.45
C ALA A 734 -86.65 -7.26 -0.67
N ALA A 735 -85.60 -6.46 -0.49
CA ALA A 735 -85.53 -4.98 -0.46
C ALA A 735 -84.05 -4.62 -0.18
N ALA A 736 -83.26 -4.04 -1.08
CA ALA A 736 -83.31 -2.69 -1.67
C ALA A 736 -82.97 -1.55 -0.69
N SER A 737 -81.99 -0.75 -1.15
CA SER A 737 -81.69 0.68 -0.92
C SER A 737 -80.80 1.17 0.24
N GLY A 738 -79.94 2.14 -0.11
CA GLY A 738 -79.15 3.03 0.76
C GLY A 738 -77.64 2.87 0.56
N SER A 739 -76.96 3.43 -0.46
CA SER A 739 -76.63 4.85 -0.67
C SER A 739 -76.05 5.54 0.57
N ALA A 740 -74.74 5.79 0.58
CA ALA A 740 -74.15 7.14 0.67
C ALA A 740 -72.61 7.09 0.84
N ALA A 741 -71.95 7.98 0.08
CA ALA A 741 -70.56 8.48 0.18
C ALA A 741 -69.41 7.52 -0.19
#